data_AF-A0A1C3EN71-F1
#
_entry.id   AF-A0A1C3EN71-F1
#
_cell.length_a   1.000
_cell.length_b   1.000
_cell.length_c   1.000
_cell.angle_alpha   90.00
_cell.angle_beta   90.00
_cell.angle_gamma   90.00
#
_symmetry.space_group_name_H-M   'P 1'
#
loop_
_entity.id
_entity.type
_entity.pdbx_description
1 polymer ?
#
loop_
_entity_poly.entity_id
_entity_poly.type
_entity_poly.pdbx_seq_one_letter_code
_entity_poly.pdbx_strand_id
1 'polypeptide(L)'
;MAELKSAWGIEIGQAGLKAIKLRYAEASNQVFAVAFDYVPHPKLLSQPDADPDELISEALKTFLSRNQIQGDLLGISLPGSKSLLKFIQLPPVEESKVAEIVRYEARQQIPFPLEDVIWDFQPMGSSSVEGGFMLDAEVGLFAMKRDDIEHQMYPFNQRKLELELVQIAPLAVYNFLWFDRLGQRKDPEQSLNSLADDQYVVALDMGCDQTTLIVTNGKKIWTRNVPIGGNHFTRALTREMKLTFAKAEHLKCNATKSPDPKAVFQAMRPVFNDYVNEIQRSIGFFSSVNRSAQITKLVGLGNGFKLAGLAKFLQQNLNYEVEKIDTFPSSVGDSVLTAPLFHDNILTFTGPYGLALQLLGQTQIHTSLLPPEIVVARKIRRKKPWAVATAAVLLFGLATSVAGYGSVAQSVSKSRFGGAETKADEVAKYAAKLDSDYKAQESRNAAAKERGEKLVKALDSRANWLELYKAIDECLPRDESAEQLDETRIELMNRISLKSVTSKKYDDLATWYNDNAQLAKVSPQYFSPFDKTEARKTGPTGPGYVFTLHGVHFHHAPEDPVKGQGTGYVVNTLLKNLQSFKVTRKDAVTGQVIETPVGQLGISYATVKADPFVLIDYYPMGRPDMASASSAARGLRPGFQPGFNPGGSGAESSYSPPTPGGISSPGIPSPGIPGTGIPGTGTGRVIDTQLPPEQINTPRKIHMTNFVVQFVWKPTPEKDRPKVDPALPPVDPAAAPQDGQAPAATPQTPPAV
;
A
#
# COMPACT_ATOMS: atom_id res chain seq x y z
N MET A 1 36.33 -25.98 16.27
CA MET A 1 37.44 -25.61 17.17
C MET A 1 38.23 -24.50 16.52
N ALA A 2 38.65 -23.47 17.26
CA ALA A 2 39.58 -22.49 16.72
C ALA A 2 40.93 -23.18 16.48
N GLU A 3 41.48 -23.04 15.29
CA GLU A 3 42.76 -23.66 14.93
C GLU A 3 43.89 -22.98 15.73
N LEU A 4 44.68 -23.78 16.45
CA LEU A 4 45.78 -23.28 17.29
C LEU A 4 46.88 -22.68 16.40
N LYS A 5 46.77 -21.37 16.15
CA LYS A 5 47.73 -20.63 15.32
C LYS A 5 49.13 -20.76 15.88
N SER A 6 50.06 -21.09 15.00
CA SER A 6 51.49 -21.07 15.29
C SER A 6 52.10 -19.85 14.60
N ALA A 7 53.21 -19.35 15.14
CA ALA A 7 53.86 -18.14 14.67
C ALA A 7 55.36 -18.35 14.49
N TRP A 8 55.87 -18.02 13.31
CA TRP A 8 57.30 -17.92 13.02
C TRP A 8 57.79 -16.49 13.26
N GLY A 9 58.67 -16.33 14.23
CA GLY A 9 59.54 -15.17 14.30
C GLY A 9 60.82 -15.47 13.52
N ILE A 10 61.16 -14.61 12.56
CA ILE A 10 62.34 -14.75 11.69
C ILE A 10 63.21 -13.50 11.80
N GLU A 11 64.51 -13.69 11.98
CA GLU A 11 65.50 -12.61 11.93
C GLU A 11 66.62 -12.97 10.94
N ILE A 12 66.89 -12.06 10.01
CA ILE A 12 68.04 -12.14 9.11
C ILE A 12 69.19 -11.36 9.78
N GLY A 13 70.08 -12.09 10.44
CA GLY A 13 71.26 -11.51 11.07
C GLY A 13 72.49 -11.56 10.15
N GLN A 14 73.49 -10.72 10.43
CA GLN A 14 74.76 -10.64 9.69
C GLN A 14 75.52 -11.98 9.54
N ALA A 15 75.25 -12.96 10.41
CA ALA A 15 75.88 -14.29 10.42
C ALA A 15 74.96 -15.44 9.98
N GLY A 16 73.65 -15.19 9.81
CA GLY A 16 72.69 -16.23 9.43
C GLY A 16 71.24 -15.82 9.66
N LEU A 17 70.34 -16.53 8.98
CA LEU A 17 68.90 -16.50 9.23
C LEU A 17 68.59 -17.36 10.45
N LYS A 18 67.80 -16.80 11.36
CA LYS A 18 67.39 -17.41 12.64
C LYS A 18 65.87 -17.43 12.68
N ALA A 19 65.27 -18.59 12.90
CA ALA A 19 63.82 -18.72 12.93
C ALA A 19 63.36 -19.61 14.08
N ILE A 20 62.28 -19.23 14.77
CA ILE A 20 61.62 -20.06 15.78
C ILE A 20 60.10 -20.04 15.60
N LYS A 21 59.49 -21.21 15.70
CA LYS A 21 58.04 -21.43 15.62
C LYS A 21 57.49 -21.63 17.03
N LEU A 22 56.72 -20.66 17.51
CA LEU A 22 55.98 -20.78 18.76
C LEU A 22 54.51 -21.11 18.50
N ARG A 23 53.86 -21.74 19.47
CA ARG A 23 52.40 -21.95 19.52
C ARG A 23 51.92 -21.69 20.94
N TYR A 24 50.87 -20.89 21.09
CA TYR A 24 50.26 -20.68 22.40
C TYR A 24 49.09 -21.65 22.61
N ALA A 25 49.06 -22.32 23.76
CA ALA A 25 47.96 -23.18 24.18
C ALA A 25 47.19 -22.48 25.31
N GLU A 26 46.06 -21.88 24.95
CA GLU A 26 45.21 -21.09 25.86
C GLU A 26 44.73 -21.91 27.06
N ALA A 27 44.38 -23.19 26.86
CA ALA A 27 43.88 -24.07 27.92
C ALA A 27 44.92 -24.42 29.01
N SER A 28 46.22 -24.36 28.72
CA SER A 28 47.29 -24.58 29.71
C SER A 28 48.13 -23.33 30.00
N ASN A 29 47.77 -22.18 29.40
CA ASN A 29 48.51 -20.92 29.48
C ASN A 29 50.03 -21.07 29.19
N GLN A 30 50.36 -21.91 28.20
CA GLN A 30 51.75 -22.25 27.88
C GLN A 30 52.12 -21.91 26.44
N VAL A 31 53.35 -21.45 26.27
CA VAL A 31 53.98 -21.24 24.96
C VAL A 31 54.85 -22.45 24.64
N PHE A 32 54.52 -23.12 23.54
CA PHE A 32 55.25 -24.26 23.03
C PHE A 32 56.25 -23.83 21.95
N ALA A 33 57.52 -24.19 22.11
CA ALA A 33 58.51 -24.15 21.06
C ALA A 33 58.34 -25.38 20.16
N VAL A 34 57.79 -25.19 18.96
CA VAL A 34 57.34 -26.29 18.07
C VAL A 34 58.41 -26.66 17.05
N ALA A 35 59.15 -25.67 16.55
CA ALA A 35 60.24 -25.86 15.59
C ALA A 35 61.23 -24.68 15.68
N PHE A 36 62.43 -24.87 15.17
CA PHE A 36 63.44 -23.82 14.97
C PHE A 36 64.26 -24.13 13.73
N ASP A 37 64.93 -23.12 13.18
CA ASP A 37 65.97 -23.31 12.18
C ASP A 37 67.06 -22.24 12.35
N TYR A 38 68.30 -22.65 12.07
CA TYR A 38 69.44 -21.75 11.96
C TYR A 38 70.15 -22.04 10.64
N VAL A 39 70.13 -21.06 9.76
CA VAL A 39 70.79 -21.14 8.45
C VAL A 39 71.95 -20.14 8.47
N PRO A 40 73.17 -20.59 8.83
CA PRO A 40 74.35 -19.72 8.82
C PRO A 40 74.66 -19.28 7.38
N HIS A 41 75.09 -18.02 7.22
CA HIS A 41 75.61 -17.57 5.93
C HIS A 41 77.04 -18.12 5.72
N PRO A 42 77.42 -18.55 4.50
CA PRO A 42 78.78 -19.00 4.15
C PRO A 42 79.90 -18.03 4.56
N LYS A 43 79.60 -16.72 4.56
CA LYS A 43 80.44 -15.64 5.10
C LYS A 43 79.53 -14.58 5.73
N LEU A 44 80.06 -13.70 6.58
CA LEU A 44 79.25 -12.61 7.16
C LEU A 44 78.83 -11.64 6.05
N LEU A 45 77.59 -11.14 6.10
CA LEU A 45 77.07 -10.20 5.11
C LEU A 45 77.85 -8.86 5.09
N SER A 46 78.54 -8.54 6.18
CA SER A 46 79.41 -7.37 6.33
C SER A 46 80.83 -7.55 5.74
N GLN A 47 81.14 -8.68 5.09
CA GLN A 47 82.45 -8.88 4.47
C GLN A 47 82.53 -8.17 3.11
N PRO A 48 83.68 -7.56 2.72
CA PRO A 48 83.79 -6.80 1.47
C PRO A 48 83.54 -7.59 0.19
N ASP A 49 83.65 -8.92 0.25
CA ASP A 49 83.44 -9.88 -0.84
C ASP A 49 82.13 -10.68 -0.69
N ALA A 50 81.20 -10.21 0.14
CA ALA A 50 79.85 -10.74 0.26
C ALA A 50 78.87 -10.00 -0.66
N ASP A 51 77.99 -10.77 -1.32
CA ASP A 51 76.73 -10.24 -1.87
C ASP A 51 75.62 -10.52 -0.85
N PRO A 52 75.10 -9.50 -0.13
CA PRO A 52 74.11 -9.73 0.90
C PRO A 52 72.80 -10.29 0.35
N ASP A 53 72.37 -9.86 -0.83
CA ASP A 53 71.06 -10.21 -1.38
C ASP A 53 71.07 -11.67 -1.87
N GLU A 54 72.15 -12.13 -2.49
CA GLU A 54 72.34 -13.55 -2.85
C GLU A 54 72.35 -14.44 -1.59
N LEU A 55 73.16 -14.10 -0.58
CA LEU A 55 73.32 -14.91 0.63
C LEU A 55 72.04 -14.95 1.49
N ILE A 56 71.26 -13.87 1.53
CA ILE A 56 69.93 -13.85 2.17
C ILE A 56 68.95 -14.70 1.37
N SER A 57 68.98 -14.60 0.04
CA SER A 57 68.13 -15.37 -0.88
C SER A 57 68.37 -16.88 -0.75
N GLU A 58 69.63 -17.32 -0.68
CA GLU A 58 70.00 -18.72 -0.44
C GLU A 58 69.58 -19.19 0.97
N ALA A 59 69.82 -18.39 2.00
CA ALA A 59 69.45 -18.75 3.36
C ALA A 59 67.92 -18.91 3.52
N LEU A 60 67.14 -17.99 2.93
CA LEU A 60 65.68 -18.07 2.94
C LEU A 60 65.16 -19.24 2.09
N LYS A 61 65.82 -19.58 0.97
CA LYS A 61 65.50 -20.79 0.19
C LYS A 61 65.72 -22.06 1.01
N THR A 62 66.81 -22.12 1.78
CA THR A 62 67.15 -23.25 2.66
C THR A 62 66.18 -23.38 3.83
N PHE A 63 65.80 -22.27 4.46
CA PHE A 63 64.77 -22.25 5.50
C PHE A 63 63.44 -22.83 4.99
N LEU A 64 63.00 -22.41 3.80
CA LEU A 64 61.75 -22.88 3.20
C LEU A 64 61.79 -24.34 2.71
N SER A 65 62.96 -24.89 2.38
CA SER A 65 63.07 -26.31 2.03
C SER A 65 63.03 -27.23 3.25
N ARG A 66 63.34 -26.70 4.44
CA ARG A 66 63.31 -27.42 5.73
C ARG A 66 61.98 -27.28 6.47
N ASN A 67 61.24 -26.19 6.27
CA ASN A 67 60.11 -25.81 7.12
C ASN A 67 58.82 -25.56 6.32
N GLN A 68 57.73 -26.22 6.71
CA GLN A 68 56.39 -25.88 6.24
C GLN A 68 55.86 -24.68 7.04
N ILE A 69 55.69 -23.55 6.35
CA ILE A 69 55.22 -22.27 6.93
C ILE A 69 53.77 -21.92 6.55
N GLN A 70 53.11 -22.73 5.73
CA GLN A 70 51.78 -22.42 5.20
C GLN A 70 50.72 -22.62 6.29
N GLY A 71 49.94 -21.57 6.58
CA GLY A 71 48.96 -21.55 7.67
C GLY A 71 49.49 -20.94 8.98
N ASP A 72 50.81 -20.79 9.10
CA ASP A 72 51.43 -20.09 10.23
C ASP A 72 51.36 -18.55 10.04
N LEU A 73 51.45 -17.82 11.14
CA LEU A 73 51.75 -16.38 11.10
C LEU A 73 53.25 -16.20 10.90
N LEU A 74 53.66 -15.26 10.05
CA LEU A 74 55.08 -14.93 9.84
C LEU A 74 55.36 -13.49 10.27
N GLY A 75 56.48 -13.29 10.96
CA GLY A 75 56.97 -11.97 11.30
C GLY A 75 58.48 -11.86 11.11
N ILE A 76 58.94 -10.66 10.79
CA ILE A 76 60.36 -10.34 10.66
C ILE A 76 60.78 -9.21 11.60
N SER A 77 62.00 -9.30 12.13
CA SER A 77 62.62 -8.22 12.89
C SER A 77 63.66 -7.47 12.05
N LEU A 78 63.63 -6.14 12.11
CA LEU A 78 64.53 -5.23 11.38
C LEU A 78 65.64 -4.68 12.30
N PRO A 79 66.82 -4.32 11.76
CA PRO A 79 67.91 -3.75 12.55
C PRO A 79 67.54 -2.41 13.22
N GLY A 80 67.70 -2.34 14.55
CA GLY A 80 67.33 -1.17 15.35
C GLY A 80 68.08 0.13 15.01
N SER A 81 69.24 0.04 14.37
CA SER A 81 70.04 1.22 13.97
C SER A 81 69.48 2.01 12.79
N LYS A 82 68.52 1.45 12.05
CA LYS A 82 67.78 2.14 10.99
C LYS A 82 66.43 2.70 11.46
N SER A 83 66.02 2.39 12.69
CA SER A 83 64.78 2.86 13.28
C SER A 83 64.99 4.01 14.27
N LEU A 84 64.03 4.92 14.30
CA LEU A 84 63.81 5.80 15.43
C LEU A 84 62.98 5.05 16.49
N LEU A 85 63.48 5.06 17.73
CA LEU A 85 62.72 4.70 18.93
C LEU A 85 62.83 5.86 19.92
N LYS A 86 61.71 6.50 20.23
CA LYS A 86 61.65 7.64 21.15
C LYS A 86 60.43 7.54 22.05
N PHE A 87 60.63 7.65 23.36
CA PHE A 87 59.54 7.75 24.32
C PHE A 87 59.24 9.22 24.60
N ILE A 88 57.95 9.56 24.61
CA ILE A 88 57.45 10.90 24.90
C ILE A 88 56.41 10.84 26.01
N GLN A 89 56.37 11.88 26.83
CA GLN A 89 55.32 12.08 27.83
C GLN A 89 54.24 12.96 27.20
N LEU A 90 53.00 12.49 27.17
CA LEU A 90 51.86 13.28 26.72
C LEU A 90 51.30 14.12 27.88
N PRO A 91 50.73 15.30 27.60
CA PRO A 91 49.91 16.00 28.59
C PRO A 91 48.64 15.19 28.93
N PRO A 92 47.99 15.47 30.07
CA PRO A 92 46.71 14.87 30.44
C PRO A 92 45.70 14.86 29.29
N VAL A 93 45.28 13.67 28.87
CA VAL A 93 44.46 13.46 27.68
C VAL A 93 43.42 12.37 27.92
N GLU A 94 42.23 12.57 27.36
CA GLU A 94 41.17 11.55 27.32
C GLU A 94 41.63 10.36 26.46
N GLU A 95 41.38 9.13 26.89
CA GLU A 95 41.84 7.91 26.18
C GLU A 95 41.46 7.91 24.69
N SER A 96 40.24 8.39 24.36
CA SER A 96 39.73 8.50 22.98
C SER A 96 40.55 9.44 22.08
N LYS A 97 41.31 10.37 22.67
CA LYS A 97 42.08 11.42 21.99
C LYS A 97 43.59 11.18 21.96
N VAL A 98 44.10 10.15 22.63
CA VAL A 98 45.52 9.77 22.62
C VAL A 98 46.06 9.69 21.20
N ALA A 99 45.39 8.97 20.29
CA ALA A 99 45.86 8.79 18.91
C ALA A 99 45.95 10.09 18.10
N GLU A 100 45.09 11.08 18.36
CA GLU A 100 45.13 12.39 17.69
C GLU A 100 46.32 13.21 18.17
N ILE A 101 46.57 13.27 19.49
CA ILE A 101 47.71 13.98 20.07
C ILE A 101 49.03 13.31 19.70
N VAL A 102 49.11 11.97 19.78
CA VAL A 102 50.32 11.22 19.39
C VAL A 102 50.67 11.49 17.92
N ARG A 103 49.69 11.62 17.02
CA ARG A 103 49.94 11.98 15.62
C ARG A 103 50.45 13.42 15.45
N TYR A 104 50.03 14.35 16.32
CA TYR A 104 50.57 15.72 16.33
C TYR A 104 52.02 15.74 16.82
N GLU A 105 52.30 15.05 17.94
CA GLU A 105 53.66 14.88 18.47
C GLU A 105 54.58 14.18 17.47
N ALA A 106 54.15 13.08 16.85
CA ALA A 106 54.97 12.32 15.91
C ALA A 106 55.55 13.18 14.78
N ARG A 107 54.82 14.21 14.30
CA ARG A 107 55.31 15.17 13.30
C ARG A 107 56.46 16.06 13.79
N GLN A 108 56.56 16.32 15.08
CA GLN A 108 57.64 17.11 15.69
C GLN A 108 58.82 16.22 16.11
N GLN A 109 58.52 14.98 16.50
CA GLN A 109 59.49 14.06 17.11
C GLN A 109 60.22 13.19 16.08
N ILE A 110 59.61 12.93 14.91
CA ILE A 110 60.23 12.18 13.80
C ILE A 110 60.95 13.18 12.86
N PRO A 111 62.25 13.01 12.58
CA PRO A 111 63.05 13.98 11.80
C PRO A 111 62.86 13.85 10.27
N PHE A 112 61.75 13.26 9.82
CA PHE A 112 61.41 12.99 8.42
C PHE A 112 59.90 13.21 8.20
N PRO A 113 59.44 13.50 6.97
CA PRO A 113 58.02 13.55 6.64
C PRO A 113 57.31 12.23 7.00
N LEU A 114 56.07 12.30 7.48
CA LEU A 114 55.32 11.11 7.94
C LEU A 114 54.87 10.21 6.78
N GLU A 115 54.92 10.72 5.55
CA GLU A 115 54.65 10.03 4.29
C GLU A 115 55.80 9.11 3.86
N ASP A 116 57.05 9.48 4.17
CA ASP A 116 58.28 8.76 3.79
C ASP A 116 58.68 7.67 4.81
N VAL A 117 57.99 7.63 5.96
CA VAL A 117 58.24 6.69 7.06
C VAL A 117 57.01 5.84 7.35
N ILE A 118 57.22 4.56 7.66
CA ILE A 118 56.21 3.80 8.40
C ILE A 118 56.49 4.04 9.88
N TRP A 119 55.46 4.39 10.63
CA TRP A 119 55.55 4.62 12.06
C TRP A 119 54.30 4.09 12.76
N ASP A 120 54.46 3.76 14.02
CA ASP A 120 53.41 3.26 14.91
C ASP A 120 53.75 3.66 16.36
N PHE A 121 52.80 3.50 17.28
CA PHE A 121 52.96 3.93 18.67
C PHE A 121 52.41 2.93 19.69
N GLN A 122 53.06 2.88 20.86
CA GLN A 122 52.67 2.02 21.98
C GLN A 122 52.53 2.88 23.24
N PRO A 123 51.35 2.90 23.89
CA PRO A 123 51.23 3.35 25.27
C PRO A 123 52.07 2.46 26.20
N MET A 124 52.88 3.10 27.05
CA MET A 124 53.85 2.47 27.94
C MET A 124 53.60 2.87 29.40
N GLY A 125 54.08 2.04 30.33
CA GLY A 125 53.87 2.27 31.76
C GLY A 125 52.42 2.04 32.23
N SER A 126 52.18 2.37 33.49
CA SER A 126 50.87 2.31 34.14
C SER A 126 50.41 3.73 34.47
N SER A 127 49.77 4.38 33.50
CA SER A 127 49.15 5.69 33.70
C SER A 127 47.97 5.58 34.67
N SER A 128 47.90 6.47 35.66
CA SER A 128 46.69 6.65 36.45
C SER A 128 45.58 7.20 35.54
N VAL A 129 44.45 6.49 35.50
CA VAL A 129 43.23 6.95 34.85
C VAL A 129 42.33 7.56 35.91
N GLU A 130 42.22 8.89 35.92
CA GLU A 130 41.38 9.63 36.86
C GLU A 130 40.37 10.47 36.09
N GLY A 131 39.07 10.29 36.38
CA GLY A 131 37.99 10.98 35.68
C GLY A 131 37.90 10.72 34.16
N GLY A 132 38.53 9.66 33.65
CA GLY A 132 38.61 9.35 32.21
C GLY A 132 39.82 9.95 31.48
N PHE A 133 40.70 10.66 32.19
CA PHE A 133 41.95 11.22 31.66
C PHE A 133 43.14 10.37 32.10
N MET A 134 44.09 10.14 31.19
CA MET A 134 45.38 9.56 31.52
C MET A 134 46.32 10.70 31.91
N LEU A 135 46.70 10.80 33.19
CA LEU A 135 47.44 11.95 33.73
C LEU A 135 48.94 11.91 33.38
N ASP A 136 49.55 10.73 33.41
CA ASP A 136 50.97 10.49 33.10
C ASP A 136 51.10 9.45 31.97
N ALA A 137 50.78 9.87 30.74
CA ALA A 137 50.73 9.00 29.57
C ALA A 137 52.08 8.97 28.82
N GLU A 138 52.91 7.95 29.09
CA GLU A 138 54.14 7.69 28.31
C GLU A 138 53.80 6.92 27.03
N VAL A 139 54.28 7.40 25.88
CA VAL A 139 54.09 6.73 24.59
C VAL A 139 55.44 6.52 23.89
N GLY A 140 55.71 5.28 23.50
CA GLY A 140 56.79 4.95 22.59
C GLY A 140 56.37 5.22 21.15
N LEU A 141 57.12 6.07 20.45
CA LEU A 141 57.08 6.27 19.02
C LEU A 141 58.14 5.40 18.34
N PHE A 142 57.73 4.65 17.32
CA PHE A 142 58.60 3.80 16.52
C PHE A 142 58.46 4.19 15.05
N ALA A 143 59.56 4.48 14.36
CA ALA A 143 59.53 4.83 12.95
C ALA A 143 60.73 4.27 12.19
N MET A 144 60.54 3.93 10.91
CA MET A 144 61.62 3.61 9.97
C MET A 144 61.21 4.09 8.57
N LYS A 145 62.20 4.44 7.74
CA LYS A 145 61.95 4.83 6.35
C LYS A 145 61.27 3.70 5.58
N ARG A 146 60.33 4.05 4.71
CA ARG A 146 59.58 3.08 3.88
C ARG A 146 60.53 2.22 3.05
N ASP A 147 61.51 2.83 2.38
CA ASP A 147 62.53 2.14 1.56
C ASP A 147 63.31 1.08 2.34
N ASP A 148 63.70 1.38 3.59
CA ASP A 148 64.44 0.45 4.46
C ASP A 148 63.58 -0.77 4.84
N ILE A 149 62.28 -0.58 5.07
CA ILE A 149 61.34 -1.67 5.34
C ILE A 149 61.11 -2.49 4.06
N GLU A 150 60.87 -1.83 2.93
CA GLU A 150 60.61 -2.50 1.65
C GLU A 150 61.80 -3.35 1.20
N HIS A 151 63.04 -2.85 1.35
CA HIS A 151 64.27 -3.61 1.12
C HIS A 151 64.36 -4.86 1.99
N GLN A 152 64.01 -4.77 3.28
CA GLN A 152 64.08 -5.93 4.18
C GLN A 152 62.93 -6.93 3.95
N MET A 153 61.77 -6.47 3.47
CA MET A 153 60.66 -7.33 3.06
C MET A 153 60.88 -7.97 1.67
N TYR A 154 61.73 -7.39 0.82
CA TYR A 154 61.92 -7.81 -0.57
C TYR A 154 62.21 -9.32 -0.77
N PRO A 155 63.10 -9.97 -0.01
CA PRO A 155 63.37 -11.42 -0.16
C PRO A 155 62.15 -12.31 0.14
N PHE A 156 61.28 -11.86 1.05
CA PHE A 156 60.01 -12.52 1.41
C PHE A 156 58.94 -12.28 0.34
N ASN A 157 58.82 -11.03 -0.12
CA ASN A 157 57.88 -10.62 -1.16
C ASN A 157 58.12 -11.36 -2.49
N GLN A 158 59.39 -11.50 -2.93
CA GLN A 158 59.75 -12.30 -4.13
C GLN A 158 59.23 -13.73 -4.06
N ARG A 159 59.23 -14.33 -2.86
CA ARG A 159 58.78 -15.70 -2.59
C ARG A 159 57.28 -15.79 -2.28
N LYS A 160 56.54 -14.69 -2.43
CA LYS A 160 55.10 -14.56 -2.11
C LYS A 160 54.76 -14.92 -0.66
N LEU A 161 55.71 -14.72 0.26
CA LEU A 161 55.48 -14.93 1.68
C LEU A 161 54.68 -13.76 2.24
N GLU A 162 53.60 -14.06 2.97
CA GLU A 162 52.76 -13.04 3.56
C GLU A 162 53.19 -12.76 5.01
N LEU A 163 53.82 -11.60 5.23
CA LEU A 163 54.21 -11.14 6.56
C LEU A 163 52.98 -10.55 7.31
N GLU A 164 52.80 -10.96 8.57
CA GLU A 164 51.78 -10.47 9.51
C GLU A 164 52.36 -9.38 10.43
N LEU A 165 53.65 -9.46 10.74
CA LEU A 165 54.36 -8.51 11.62
C LEU A 165 55.71 -8.12 11.03
N VAL A 166 55.97 -6.82 10.98
CA VAL A 166 57.31 -6.25 10.88
C VAL A 166 57.56 -5.44 12.15
N GLN A 167 58.68 -5.72 12.84
CA GLN A 167 59.03 -5.11 14.12
C GLN A 167 60.53 -4.77 14.15
N ILE A 168 60.98 -3.91 15.06
CA ILE A 168 62.41 -3.65 15.26
C ILE A 168 63.01 -4.65 16.28
N ALA A 169 64.24 -5.10 16.02
CA ALA A 169 64.94 -6.07 16.88
C ALA A 169 64.99 -5.67 18.38
N PRO A 170 65.20 -4.38 18.78
CA PRO A 170 65.17 -3.99 20.18
C PRO A 170 63.83 -4.28 20.88
N LEU A 171 62.70 -4.11 20.18
CA LEU A 171 61.38 -4.43 20.73
C LEU A 171 61.11 -5.94 20.76
N ALA A 172 61.58 -6.67 19.75
CA ALA A 172 61.51 -8.13 19.76
C ALA A 172 62.31 -8.71 20.94
N VAL A 173 63.49 -8.18 21.24
CA VAL A 173 64.28 -8.54 22.43
C VAL A 173 63.58 -8.11 23.72
N TYR A 174 62.99 -6.92 23.80
CA TYR A 174 62.18 -6.52 24.96
C TYR A 174 61.01 -7.49 25.21
N ASN A 175 60.28 -7.90 24.17
CA ASN A 175 59.19 -8.88 24.29
C ASN A 175 59.66 -10.21 24.88
N PHE A 176 60.86 -10.67 24.48
CA PHE A 176 61.52 -11.82 25.10
C PHE A 176 61.81 -11.58 26.58
N LEU A 177 62.45 -10.44 26.94
CA LEU A 177 62.76 -10.13 28.34
C LEU A 177 61.48 -10.06 29.20
N TRP A 178 60.46 -9.37 28.71
CA TRP A 178 59.17 -9.18 29.37
C TRP A 178 58.49 -10.51 29.70
N PHE A 179 58.34 -11.39 28.70
CA PHE A 179 57.65 -12.65 28.88
C PHE A 179 58.51 -13.72 29.56
N ASP A 180 59.75 -13.91 29.10
CA ASP A 180 60.58 -15.06 29.49
C ASP A 180 61.44 -14.82 30.72
N ARG A 181 62.07 -13.64 30.84
CA ARG A 181 62.94 -13.29 31.97
C ARG A 181 62.19 -12.67 33.15
N LEU A 182 61.28 -11.74 32.87
CA LEU A 182 60.50 -11.02 33.88
C LEU A 182 59.16 -11.71 34.19
N GLY A 183 58.87 -12.84 33.54
CA GLY A 183 57.68 -13.65 33.82
C GLY A 183 56.35 -12.93 33.66
N GLN A 184 56.30 -11.83 32.92
CA GLN A 184 55.10 -11.02 32.78
C GLN A 184 54.09 -11.70 31.85
N ARG A 185 52.81 -11.54 32.14
CA ARG A 185 51.69 -12.07 31.35
C ARG A 185 50.71 -10.94 31.04
N LYS A 186 49.86 -11.16 30.04
CA LYS A 186 48.84 -10.18 29.61
C LYS A 186 47.82 -9.90 30.70
N ASP A 187 47.48 -10.92 31.47
CA ASP A 187 46.76 -10.81 32.73
C ASP A 187 47.77 -10.57 33.85
N PRO A 188 47.74 -9.41 34.55
CA PRO A 188 48.67 -9.10 35.62
C PRO A 188 48.63 -10.09 36.79
N GLU A 189 47.48 -10.75 37.05
CA GLU A 189 47.36 -11.75 38.12
C GLU A 189 48.17 -13.03 37.84
N GLN A 190 48.55 -13.24 36.57
CA GLN A 190 49.31 -14.41 36.11
C GLN A 190 50.82 -14.13 35.97
N SER A 191 51.27 -12.91 36.25
CA SER A 191 52.68 -12.53 36.18
C SER A 191 53.48 -13.16 37.34
N LEU A 192 54.54 -13.91 37.00
CA LEU A 192 55.26 -14.77 37.95
C LEU A 192 56.41 -14.06 38.69
N ASN A 193 57.06 -13.08 38.06
CA ASN A 193 58.34 -12.50 38.53
C ASN A 193 58.39 -10.97 38.31
N SER A 194 57.40 -10.22 38.80
CA SER A 194 57.44 -8.74 38.75
C SER A 194 58.60 -8.19 39.59
N LEU A 195 59.51 -7.46 38.94
CA LEU A 195 60.47 -6.60 39.62
C LEU A 195 59.74 -5.47 40.36
N ALA A 196 60.39 -4.91 41.38
CA ALA A 196 59.95 -3.63 41.94
C ALA A 196 60.07 -2.52 40.89
N ASP A 197 59.23 -1.48 40.98
CA ASP A 197 59.14 -0.43 39.95
C ASP A 197 60.44 0.36 39.76
N ASP A 198 61.30 0.37 40.76
CA ASP A 198 62.64 0.98 40.74
C ASP A 198 63.76 0.01 40.30
N GLN A 199 63.49 -1.29 40.13
CA GLN A 199 64.48 -2.29 39.73
C GLN A 199 64.48 -2.57 38.22
N TYR A 200 65.65 -2.45 37.60
CA TYR A 200 65.84 -2.58 36.16
C TYR A 200 66.89 -3.63 35.80
N VAL A 201 66.66 -4.33 34.68
CA VAL A 201 67.62 -5.23 34.04
C VAL A 201 68.18 -4.56 32.79
N VAL A 202 69.48 -4.70 32.55
CA VAL A 202 70.16 -4.22 31.34
C VAL A 202 70.45 -5.40 30.41
N ALA A 203 69.75 -5.50 29.28
CA ALA A 203 70.10 -6.46 28.24
C ALA A 203 71.09 -5.86 27.23
N LEU A 204 72.09 -6.64 26.85
CA LEU A 204 73.14 -6.28 25.90
C LEU A 204 73.11 -7.25 24.72
N ASP A 205 72.39 -6.90 23.65
CA ASP A 205 72.36 -7.69 22.42
C ASP A 205 73.50 -7.28 21.49
N MET A 206 74.58 -8.06 21.54
CA MET A 206 75.81 -7.80 20.81
C MET A 206 75.80 -8.48 19.43
N GLY A 207 75.52 -7.67 18.41
CA GLY A 207 75.60 -8.04 17.00
C GLY A 207 77.01 -7.94 16.42
N CYS A 208 77.11 -7.93 15.08
CA CYS A 208 78.39 -7.84 14.39
C CYS A 208 78.97 -6.41 14.44
N ASP A 209 78.22 -5.38 14.09
CA ASP A 209 78.78 -4.01 14.05
C ASP A 209 78.45 -3.15 15.27
N GLN A 210 77.41 -3.50 16.03
CA GLN A 210 76.91 -2.71 17.15
C GLN A 210 76.26 -3.59 18.22
N THR A 211 76.02 -3.00 19.40
CA THR A 211 75.29 -3.62 20.50
C THR A 211 74.03 -2.81 20.80
N THR A 212 72.88 -3.45 20.80
CA THR A 212 71.65 -2.85 21.33
C THR A 212 71.67 -3.01 22.85
N LEU A 213 71.73 -1.90 23.58
CA LEU A 213 71.56 -1.87 25.03
C LEU A 213 70.10 -1.49 25.33
N ILE A 214 69.41 -2.35 26.08
CA ILE A 214 68.01 -2.17 26.50
C ILE A 214 67.98 -2.17 28.03
N VAL A 215 67.30 -1.20 28.64
CA VAL A 215 67.09 -1.13 30.10
C VAL A 215 65.60 -1.16 30.37
N THR A 216 65.14 -2.09 31.22
CA THR A 216 63.71 -2.27 31.47
C THR A 216 63.42 -2.89 32.85
N ASN A 217 62.31 -2.47 33.45
CA ASN A 217 61.67 -3.08 34.61
C ASN A 217 60.40 -3.88 34.22
N GLY A 218 60.19 -4.14 32.93
CA GLY A 218 58.96 -4.68 32.37
C GLY A 218 57.95 -3.60 31.96
N LYS A 219 57.75 -2.55 32.78
CA LYS A 219 56.77 -1.47 32.51
C LYS A 219 57.30 -0.37 31.58
N LYS A 220 58.57 -0.02 31.73
CA LYS A 220 59.28 1.02 30.97
C LYS A 220 60.42 0.42 30.15
N ILE A 221 60.79 1.11 29.08
CA ILE A 221 61.89 0.72 28.19
C ILE A 221 62.76 1.95 27.94
N TRP A 222 64.07 1.79 28.03
CA TRP A 222 65.03 2.72 27.46
C TRP A 222 66.02 1.95 26.58
N THR A 223 66.41 2.51 25.45
CA THR A 223 67.33 1.86 24.51
C THR A 223 68.44 2.80 24.05
N ARG A 224 69.68 2.31 24.00
CA ARG A 224 70.81 2.99 23.35
C ARG A 224 71.53 2.01 22.42
N ASN A 225 71.86 2.48 21.23
CA ASN A 225 72.76 1.76 20.34
C ASN A 225 74.22 2.10 20.72
N VAL A 226 75.00 1.09 21.08
CA VAL A 226 76.43 1.21 21.35
C VAL A 226 77.19 0.82 20.07
N PRO A 227 78.04 1.69 19.49
CA PRO A 227 78.68 1.47 18.20
C PRO A 227 79.89 0.51 18.28
N ILE A 228 79.75 -0.58 19.03
CA ILE A 228 80.76 -1.63 19.22
C ILE A 228 80.05 -2.98 19.11
N GLY A 229 80.64 -3.89 18.34
CA GLY A 229 80.11 -5.24 18.08
C GLY A 229 81.22 -6.21 17.66
N GLY A 230 80.88 -7.46 17.38
CA GLY A 230 81.82 -8.54 17.10
C GLY A 230 82.88 -8.28 16.02
N ASN A 231 82.57 -7.46 15.01
CA ASN A 231 83.49 -7.06 13.93
C ASN A 231 84.61 -6.14 14.42
N HIS A 232 84.43 -5.40 15.52
CA HIS A 232 85.47 -4.55 16.10
C HIS A 232 86.60 -5.40 16.68
N PHE A 233 86.25 -6.50 17.37
CA PHE A 233 87.19 -7.51 17.86
C PHE A 233 87.93 -8.20 16.70
N THR A 234 87.22 -8.55 15.63
CA THR A 234 87.83 -9.12 14.42
C THR A 234 88.82 -8.14 13.78
N ARG A 235 88.45 -6.87 13.63
CA ARG A 235 89.32 -5.82 13.08
C ARG A 235 90.56 -5.59 13.96
N ALA A 236 90.46 -5.66 15.28
CA ALA A 236 91.61 -5.59 16.18
C ALA A 236 92.59 -6.74 15.91
N LEU A 237 92.10 -7.99 15.81
CA LEU A 237 92.92 -9.16 15.46
C LEU A 237 93.54 -9.04 14.05
N THR A 238 92.84 -8.50 13.06
CA THR A 238 93.44 -8.27 11.72
C THR A 238 94.61 -7.29 11.76
N ARG A 239 94.57 -6.26 12.62
CA ARG A 239 95.61 -5.24 12.75
C ARG A 239 96.82 -5.78 13.51
N GLU A 240 96.58 -6.33 14.70
CA GLU A 240 97.65 -6.76 15.61
C GLU A 240 98.35 -8.03 15.11
N MET A 241 97.57 -9.02 14.65
CA MET A 241 98.11 -10.32 14.22
C MET A 241 98.31 -10.42 12.70
N LYS A 242 98.08 -9.33 11.95
CA LYS A 242 98.25 -9.22 10.48
C LYS A 242 97.50 -10.32 9.70
N LEU A 243 96.31 -10.69 10.17
CA LEU A 243 95.46 -11.73 9.59
C LEU A 243 94.45 -11.15 8.58
N THR A 244 94.00 -11.96 7.64
CA THR A 244 92.80 -11.64 6.83
C THR A 244 91.55 -11.67 7.71
N PHE A 245 90.49 -10.96 7.32
CA PHE A 245 89.25 -10.88 8.11
C PHE A 245 88.68 -12.27 8.43
N ALA A 246 88.58 -13.17 7.46
CA ALA A 246 88.10 -14.54 7.67
C ALA A 246 88.97 -15.35 8.65
N LYS A 247 90.31 -15.21 8.60
CA LYS A 247 91.23 -15.86 9.55
C LYS A 247 91.10 -15.28 10.96
N ALA A 248 90.96 -13.96 11.07
CA ALA A 248 90.74 -13.27 12.33
C ALA A 248 89.38 -13.64 12.96
N GLU A 249 88.33 -13.77 12.15
CA GLU A 249 86.99 -14.18 12.60
C GLU A 249 87.02 -15.62 13.14
N HIS A 250 87.63 -16.54 12.39
CA HIS A 250 87.81 -17.92 12.82
C HIS A 250 88.63 -18.01 14.13
N LEU A 251 89.68 -17.20 14.26
CA LEU A 251 90.51 -17.14 15.47
C LEU A 251 89.76 -16.54 16.67
N LYS A 252 88.95 -15.49 16.46
CA LYS A 252 88.08 -14.90 17.49
C LYS A 252 87.09 -15.93 18.03
N CYS A 253 86.37 -16.61 17.14
CA CYS A 253 85.36 -17.61 17.50
C CYS A 253 85.96 -18.86 18.16
N ASN A 254 87.24 -19.16 17.91
CA ASN A 254 87.96 -20.29 18.50
C ASN A 254 89.10 -19.86 19.45
N ALA A 255 89.02 -18.68 20.07
CA ALA A 255 90.14 -18.07 20.79
C ALA A 255 90.74 -18.96 21.90
N THR A 256 89.92 -19.78 22.57
CA THR A 256 90.37 -20.74 23.60
C THR A 256 91.14 -21.94 23.05
N LYS A 257 91.02 -22.23 21.76
CA LYS A 257 91.72 -23.30 21.03
C LYS A 257 92.95 -22.76 20.27
N SER A 258 93.25 -21.47 20.38
CA SER A 258 94.46 -20.86 19.81
C SER A 258 95.73 -21.48 20.42
N PRO A 259 96.82 -21.64 19.66
CA PRO A 259 98.14 -21.98 20.22
C PRO A 259 98.62 -20.96 21.27
N ASP A 260 98.21 -19.69 21.15
CA ASP A 260 98.38 -18.66 22.17
C ASP A 260 97.07 -17.91 22.41
N PRO A 261 96.26 -18.32 23.41
CA PRO A 261 95.06 -17.59 23.79
C PRO A 261 95.35 -16.25 24.50
N LYS A 262 96.54 -16.07 25.07
CA LYS A 262 96.91 -14.84 25.78
C LYS A 262 97.19 -13.72 24.78
N ALA A 263 97.95 -13.97 23.72
CA ALA A 263 98.17 -13.01 22.64
C ALA A 263 96.85 -12.59 21.97
N VAL A 264 95.97 -13.55 21.67
CA VAL A 264 94.63 -13.29 21.11
C VAL A 264 93.80 -12.38 22.04
N PHE A 265 93.84 -12.61 23.36
CA PHE A 265 93.16 -11.74 24.32
C PHE A 265 93.79 -10.34 24.41
N GLN A 266 95.12 -10.21 24.45
CA GLN A 266 95.77 -8.88 24.50
C GLN A 266 95.49 -8.05 23.24
N ALA A 267 95.49 -8.67 22.05
CA ALA A 267 95.12 -8.02 20.79
C ALA A 267 93.67 -7.47 20.80
N MET A 268 92.76 -8.15 21.50
CA MET A 268 91.36 -7.71 21.66
C MET A 268 91.12 -6.77 22.84
N ARG A 269 92.06 -6.67 23.80
CA ARG A 269 91.90 -5.93 25.05
C ARG A 269 91.52 -4.45 24.90
N PRO A 270 92.02 -3.68 23.90
CA PRO A 270 91.55 -2.32 23.68
C PRO A 270 90.03 -2.26 23.43
N VAL A 271 89.51 -3.14 22.58
CA VAL A 271 88.08 -3.21 22.24
C VAL A 271 87.23 -3.63 23.45
N PHE A 272 87.74 -4.53 24.30
CA PHE A 272 87.10 -4.86 25.58
C PHE A 272 86.99 -3.63 26.50
N ASN A 273 88.04 -2.82 26.61
CA ASN A 273 88.03 -1.59 27.42
C ASN A 273 87.04 -0.56 26.83
N ASP A 274 87.06 -0.33 25.52
CA ASP A 274 86.15 0.59 24.84
C ASP A 274 84.68 0.18 25.04
N TYR A 275 84.40 -1.13 24.99
CA TYR A 275 83.07 -1.66 25.22
C TYR A 275 82.57 -1.46 26.65
N VAL A 276 83.42 -1.72 27.65
CA VAL A 276 83.15 -1.40 29.07
C VAL A 276 82.86 0.09 29.24
N ASN A 277 83.71 0.96 28.68
CA ASN A 277 83.57 2.41 28.79
C ASN A 277 82.23 2.91 28.22
N GLU A 278 81.80 2.40 27.07
CA GLU A 278 80.52 2.79 26.47
C GLU A 278 79.30 2.19 27.19
N ILE A 279 79.38 0.98 27.74
CA ILE A 279 78.32 0.44 28.61
C ILE A 279 78.21 1.28 29.88
N GLN A 280 79.34 1.58 30.54
CA GLN A 280 79.36 2.41 31.75
C GLN A 280 78.82 3.83 31.48
N ARG A 281 79.15 4.44 30.33
CA ARG A 281 78.57 5.72 29.91
C ARG A 281 77.06 5.64 29.69
N SER A 282 76.58 4.54 29.09
CA SER A 282 75.15 4.30 28.85
C SER A 282 74.37 4.19 30.16
N ILE A 283 74.89 3.38 31.08
CA ILE A 283 74.31 3.16 32.41
C ILE A 283 74.34 4.47 33.22
N GLY A 284 75.47 5.17 33.25
CA GLY A 284 75.60 6.45 33.94
C GLY A 284 74.63 7.51 33.41
N PHE A 285 74.43 7.59 32.09
CA PHE A 285 73.40 8.46 31.51
C PHE A 285 71.99 8.05 31.97
N PHE A 286 71.62 6.78 31.84
CA PHE A 286 70.30 6.27 32.25
C PHE A 286 70.00 6.56 33.73
N SER A 287 70.93 6.28 34.64
CA SER A 287 70.80 6.55 36.08
C SER A 287 70.82 8.05 36.41
N SER A 288 71.48 8.90 35.61
CA SER A 288 71.46 10.35 35.83
C SER A 288 70.09 10.98 35.55
N VAL A 289 69.36 10.42 34.57
CA VAL A 289 67.98 10.80 34.21
C VAL A 289 66.97 10.13 35.16
N ASN A 290 67.16 8.85 35.47
CA ASN A 290 66.27 8.04 36.30
C ASN A 290 66.92 7.79 37.67
N ARG A 291 66.97 8.84 38.52
CA ARG A 291 67.73 8.82 39.79
C ARG A 291 67.30 7.75 40.80
N SER A 292 66.06 7.27 40.73
CA SER A 292 65.56 6.17 41.56
C SER A 292 65.86 4.78 41.00
N ALA A 293 66.29 4.65 39.74
CA ALA A 293 66.43 3.36 39.08
C ALA A 293 67.70 2.60 39.54
N GLN A 294 67.48 1.41 40.08
CA GLN A 294 68.51 0.46 40.51
C GLN A 294 68.70 -0.62 39.44
N ILE A 295 69.90 -0.74 38.89
CA ILE A 295 70.23 -1.83 37.97
C ILE A 295 70.60 -3.07 38.78
N THR A 296 69.84 -4.15 38.61
CA THR A 296 70.04 -5.40 39.36
C THR A 296 71.06 -6.32 38.71
N LYS A 297 70.95 -6.53 37.39
CA LYS A 297 71.84 -7.40 36.61
C LYS A 297 71.91 -7.00 35.14
N LEU A 298 72.95 -7.49 34.47
CA LEU A 298 73.14 -7.44 33.03
C LEU A 298 72.80 -8.81 32.43
N VAL A 299 72.16 -8.82 31.25
CA VAL A 299 71.82 -10.04 30.50
C VAL A 299 72.52 -10.00 29.14
N GLY A 300 73.43 -10.94 28.91
CA GLY A 300 74.23 -11.02 27.68
C GLY A 300 73.51 -11.76 26.56
N LEU A 301 73.26 -11.07 25.44
CA LEU A 301 72.49 -11.55 24.29
C LEU A 301 73.27 -11.46 22.97
N GLY A 302 72.82 -12.18 21.95
CA GLY A 302 73.44 -12.18 20.62
C GLY A 302 74.72 -13.03 20.54
N ASN A 303 75.21 -13.22 19.31
CA ASN A 303 76.40 -14.06 19.06
C ASN A 303 77.68 -13.47 19.65
N GLY A 304 77.76 -12.15 19.88
CA GLY A 304 78.92 -11.51 20.50
C GLY A 304 79.22 -12.04 21.91
N PHE A 305 78.19 -12.39 22.68
CA PHE A 305 78.33 -12.96 24.03
C PHE A 305 78.80 -14.43 24.06
N LYS A 306 79.07 -15.04 22.90
CA LYS A 306 79.85 -16.28 22.80
C LYS A 306 81.36 -16.05 22.95
N LEU A 307 81.84 -14.81 22.85
CA LEU A 307 83.27 -14.48 22.97
C LEU A 307 83.81 -14.88 24.36
N ALA A 308 84.81 -15.76 24.36
CA ALA A 308 85.38 -16.29 25.59
C ALA A 308 85.93 -15.17 26.49
N GLY A 309 85.52 -15.19 27.77
CA GLY A 309 85.93 -14.20 28.76
C GLY A 309 85.12 -12.90 28.79
N LEU A 310 84.29 -12.59 27.78
CA LEU A 310 83.56 -11.31 27.71
C LEU A 310 82.66 -11.07 28.93
N ALA A 311 81.79 -12.03 29.28
CA ALA A 311 80.88 -11.88 30.42
C ALA A 311 81.64 -11.64 31.74
N LYS A 312 82.72 -12.38 31.98
CA LYS A 312 83.57 -12.22 33.16
C LYS A 312 84.31 -10.87 33.16
N PHE A 313 84.76 -10.40 31.99
CA PHE A 313 85.41 -9.10 31.85
C PHE A 313 84.43 -7.96 32.16
N LEU A 314 83.21 -8.02 31.64
CA LEU A 314 82.15 -7.07 31.96
C LEU A 314 81.81 -7.08 33.46
N GLN A 315 81.60 -8.26 34.04
CA GLN A 315 81.31 -8.41 35.47
C GLN A 315 82.39 -7.80 36.37
N GLN A 316 83.67 -8.02 36.04
CA GLN A 316 84.81 -7.50 36.81
C GLN A 316 84.98 -5.98 36.70
N ASN A 317 84.68 -5.36 35.56
CA ASN A 317 84.91 -3.92 35.37
C ASN A 317 83.66 -3.05 35.64
N LEU A 318 82.46 -3.59 35.43
CA LEU A 318 81.20 -2.88 35.67
C LEU A 318 80.61 -3.16 37.06
N ASN A 319 81.10 -4.19 37.77
CA ASN A 319 80.65 -4.60 39.10
C ASN A 319 79.14 -4.94 39.20
N TYR A 320 78.59 -5.51 38.12
CA TYR A 320 77.25 -6.12 38.07
C TYR A 320 77.34 -7.60 37.72
N GLU A 321 76.37 -8.40 38.18
CA GLU A 321 76.19 -9.76 37.67
C GLU A 321 75.86 -9.73 36.16
N VAL A 322 76.49 -10.62 35.39
CA VAL A 322 76.26 -10.78 33.94
C VAL A 322 75.71 -12.18 33.69
N GLU A 323 74.38 -12.28 33.63
CA GLU A 323 73.67 -13.51 33.25
C GLU A 323 73.94 -13.84 31.78
N LYS A 324 74.27 -15.10 31.50
CA LYS A 324 74.31 -15.65 30.14
C LYS A 324 73.17 -16.66 30.00
N ILE A 325 72.35 -16.51 28.97
CA ILE A 325 71.18 -17.36 28.76
C ILE A 325 71.58 -18.74 28.22
N ASP A 326 71.01 -19.78 28.83
CA ASP A 326 71.24 -21.21 28.60
C ASP A 326 69.94 -22.00 28.31
N THR A 327 68.79 -21.56 28.84
CA THR A 327 67.43 -22.08 28.56
C THR A 327 66.39 -20.97 28.47
N PHE A 328 65.18 -21.24 27.95
CA PHE A 328 64.02 -20.33 27.89
C PHE A 328 62.89 -20.81 28.82
N PRO A 329 62.90 -20.45 30.12
CA PRO A 329 62.07 -21.06 31.16
C PRO A 329 60.56 -20.82 31.01
N SER A 330 60.12 -19.81 30.25
CA SER A 330 58.67 -19.60 30.00
C SER A 330 58.16 -20.35 28.75
N SER A 331 58.97 -21.21 28.15
CA SER A 331 58.56 -22.08 27.04
C SER A 331 58.67 -23.57 27.37
N VAL A 332 57.82 -24.36 26.72
CA VAL A 332 57.79 -25.83 26.80
C VAL A 332 58.10 -26.40 25.42
N GLY A 333 58.82 -27.51 25.32
CA GLY A 333 59.07 -28.16 24.01
C GLY A 333 60.45 -28.77 23.92
N ASP A 334 60.66 -29.90 24.60
CA ASP A 334 61.97 -30.55 24.73
C ASP A 334 62.66 -30.80 23.39
N SER A 335 61.92 -31.15 22.35
CA SER A 335 62.44 -31.37 20.98
C SER A 335 63.12 -30.15 20.35
N VAL A 336 62.78 -28.94 20.80
CA VAL A 336 63.45 -27.70 20.41
C VAL A 336 64.48 -27.29 21.47
N LEU A 337 64.06 -27.22 22.73
CA LEU A 337 64.89 -26.65 23.81
C LEU A 337 66.13 -27.50 24.14
N THR A 338 66.08 -28.83 23.94
CA THR A 338 67.22 -29.73 24.14
C THR A 338 68.03 -30.01 22.86
N ALA A 339 67.63 -29.45 21.70
CA ALA A 339 68.32 -29.70 20.45
C ALA A 339 69.73 -29.05 20.45
N PRO A 340 70.81 -29.78 20.15
CA PRO A 340 72.18 -29.24 20.22
C PRO A 340 72.38 -27.97 19.39
N LEU A 341 71.84 -27.93 18.17
CA LEU A 341 71.92 -26.75 17.28
C LEU A 341 71.18 -25.53 17.85
N PHE A 342 70.10 -25.75 18.60
CA PHE A 342 69.36 -24.67 19.27
C PHE A 342 70.15 -24.15 20.47
N HIS A 343 70.57 -25.04 21.36
CA HIS A 343 71.36 -24.70 22.56
C HIS A 343 72.66 -23.97 22.21
N ASP A 344 73.41 -24.44 21.20
CA ASP A 344 74.64 -23.79 20.72
C ASP A 344 74.39 -22.37 20.16
N ASN A 345 73.15 -22.02 19.82
CA ASN A 345 72.76 -20.73 19.24
C ASN A 345 71.69 -19.98 20.04
N ILE A 346 71.40 -20.39 21.28
CA ILE A 346 70.26 -19.90 22.07
C ILE A 346 70.25 -18.37 22.24
N LEU A 347 71.43 -17.77 22.47
CA LEU A 347 71.60 -16.32 22.61
C LEU A 347 71.10 -15.51 21.41
N THR A 348 70.94 -16.15 20.25
CA THR A 348 70.53 -15.51 19.00
C THR A 348 69.04 -15.62 18.71
N PHE A 349 68.34 -16.53 19.40
CA PHE A 349 66.91 -16.79 19.21
C PHE A 349 66.01 -15.88 20.05
N THR A 350 66.56 -15.01 20.90
CA THR A 350 65.77 -14.10 21.74
C THR A 350 64.93 -13.11 20.94
N GLY A 351 65.49 -12.47 19.90
CA GLY A 351 64.76 -11.66 18.93
C GLY A 351 63.63 -12.44 18.23
N PRO A 352 63.93 -13.54 17.52
CA PRO A 352 62.93 -14.42 16.93
C PRO A 352 61.84 -14.89 17.91
N TYR A 353 62.19 -15.21 19.16
CA TYR A 353 61.26 -15.67 20.18
C TYR A 353 60.28 -14.57 20.58
N GLY A 354 60.76 -13.38 20.95
CA GLY A 354 59.88 -12.28 21.33
C GLY A 354 59.06 -11.70 20.18
N LEU A 355 59.52 -11.88 18.94
CA LEU A 355 58.76 -11.61 17.72
C LEU A 355 57.63 -12.62 17.51
N ALA A 356 57.89 -13.92 17.71
CA ALA A 356 56.89 -14.97 17.66
C ALA A 356 55.84 -14.85 18.78
N LEU A 357 56.24 -14.43 19.99
CA LEU A 357 55.31 -14.10 21.08
C LEU A 357 54.37 -12.94 20.70
N GLN A 358 54.88 -11.89 20.04
CA GLN A 358 54.06 -10.75 19.62
C GLN A 358 52.99 -11.17 18.59
N LEU A 359 53.34 -12.03 17.63
CA LEU A 359 52.38 -12.62 16.69
C LEU A 359 51.28 -13.45 17.38
N LEU A 360 51.60 -14.10 18.50
CA LEU A 360 50.65 -14.85 19.32
C LEU A 360 49.87 -13.97 20.31
N GLY A 361 50.12 -12.66 20.33
CA GLY A 361 49.46 -11.71 21.24
C GLY A 361 49.88 -11.84 22.71
N GLN A 362 51.06 -12.41 22.98
CA GLN A 362 51.56 -12.75 24.33
C GLN A 362 52.59 -11.72 24.86
N THR A 363 52.50 -10.46 24.43
CA THR A 363 53.47 -9.40 24.72
C THR A 363 52.76 -8.09 25.02
N GLN A 364 53.42 -7.17 25.73
CA GLN A 364 52.91 -5.81 25.93
C GLN A 364 52.99 -4.95 24.66
N ILE A 365 54.00 -5.15 23.81
CA ILE A 365 54.10 -4.44 22.53
C ILE A 365 53.16 -5.06 21.51
N HIS A 366 52.38 -4.23 20.82
CA HIS A 366 51.51 -4.63 19.73
C HIS A 366 51.80 -3.90 18.40
N THR A 367 52.73 -2.95 18.39
CA THR A 367 53.06 -2.12 17.22
C THR A 367 53.60 -2.91 16.03
N SER A 368 53.38 -2.42 14.82
CA SER A 368 54.03 -2.94 13.63
C SER A 368 54.43 -1.87 12.62
N LEU A 369 55.63 -2.03 12.07
CA LEU A 369 56.12 -1.29 10.91
C LEU A 369 55.75 -1.98 9.58
N LEU A 370 54.76 -2.87 9.56
CA LEU A 370 54.23 -3.47 8.33
C LEU A 370 53.42 -2.42 7.57
N PRO A 371 53.76 -2.08 6.30
CA PRO A 371 53.08 -1.01 5.57
C PRO A 371 51.55 -1.18 5.54
N PRO A 372 50.77 -0.12 5.84
CA PRO A 372 49.32 -0.23 6.02
C PRO A 372 48.60 -0.68 4.74
N GLU A 373 49.18 -0.40 3.57
CA GLU A 373 48.67 -0.84 2.27
C GLU A 373 48.65 -2.37 2.15
N ILE A 374 49.68 -3.03 2.69
CA ILE A 374 49.80 -4.50 2.75
C ILE A 374 48.79 -5.06 3.75
N VAL A 375 48.66 -4.44 4.93
CA VAL A 375 47.65 -4.82 5.95
C VAL A 375 46.22 -4.76 5.36
N VAL A 376 45.89 -3.69 4.64
CA VAL A 376 44.58 -3.53 3.97
C VAL A 376 44.40 -4.55 2.85
N ALA A 377 45.40 -4.74 1.98
CA ALA A 377 45.35 -5.73 0.90
C ALA A 377 45.13 -7.16 1.43
N ARG A 378 45.76 -7.54 2.55
CA ARG A 378 45.56 -8.84 3.22
C ARG A 378 44.17 -8.94 3.87
N LYS A 379 43.69 -7.89 4.54
CA LYS A 379 42.31 -7.83 5.07
C LYS A 379 41.26 -8.03 3.96
N ILE A 380 41.47 -7.42 2.79
CA ILE A 380 40.62 -7.62 1.59
C ILE A 380 40.74 -9.06 1.07
N ARG A 381 41.96 -9.58 0.88
CA ARG A 381 42.21 -10.95 0.38
C ARG A 381 41.55 -12.01 1.26
N ARG A 382 41.64 -11.87 2.59
CA ARG A 382 41.00 -12.77 3.58
C ARG A 382 39.47 -12.70 3.56
N LYS A 383 38.89 -11.54 3.26
CA LYS A 383 37.43 -11.35 3.11
C LYS A 383 36.90 -11.73 1.73
N LYS A 384 37.74 -11.76 0.69
CA LYS A 384 37.36 -12.09 -0.70
C LYS A 384 36.58 -13.41 -0.85
N PRO A 385 36.98 -14.57 -0.27
CA PRO A 385 36.20 -15.81 -0.40
C PRO A 385 34.80 -15.69 0.23
N TRP A 386 34.68 -15.00 1.37
CA TRP A 386 33.39 -14.73 2.00
C TRP A 386 32.51 -13.80 1.15
N ALA A 387 33.08 -12.75 0.56
CA ALA A 387 32.36 -11.86 -0.36
C ALA A 387 31.85 -12.61 -1.62
N VAL A 388 32.67 -13.51 -2.17
CA VAL A 388 32.27 -14.38 -3.30
C VAL A 388 31.17 -15.35 -2.87
N ALA A 389 31.26 -15.96 -1.69
CA ALA A 389 30.20 -16.83 -1.16
C ALA A 389 28.88 -16.07 -0.96
N THR A 390 28.91 -14.87 -0.38
CA THR A 390 27.72 -14.01 -0.24
C THR A 390 27.12 -13.64 -1.60
N ALA A 391 27.95 -13.27 -2.58
CA ALA A 391 27.49 -12.98 -3.94
C ALA A 391 26.85 -14.21 -4.62
N ALA A 392 27.44 -15.40 -4.44
CA ALA A 392 26.88 -16.65 -4.95
C ALA A 392 25.52 -17.00 -4.31
N VAL A 393 25.38 -16.80 -2.99
CA VAL A 393 24.10 -17.01 -2.26
C VAL A 393 23.03 -16.02 -2.73
N LEU A 394 23.38 -14.75 -2.94
CA LEU A 394 22.46 -13.74 -3.48
C LEU A 394 22.03 -14.07 -4.92
N LEU A 395 22.96 -14.47 -5.79
CA LEU A 395 22.65 -14.92 -7.15
C LEU A 395 21.78 -16.19 -7.15
N PHE A 396 22.02 -17.13 -6.23
CA PHE A 396 21.18 -18.32 -6.07
C PHE A 396 19.75 -17.95 -5.62
N GLY A 397 19.61 -17.01 -4.67
CA GLY A 397 18.30 -16.50 -4.24
C GLY A 397 17.54 -15.75 -5.35
N LEU A 398 18.26 -14.99 -6.18
CA LEU A 398 17.68 -14.35 -7.37
C LEU A 398 17.26 -15.39 -8.41
N ALA A 399 18.09 -16.40 -8.67
CA ALA A 399 17.79 -17.47 -9.64
C ALA A 399 16.58 -18.31 -9.21
N THR A 400 16.47 -18.68 -7.92
CA THR A 400 15.30 -19.42 -7.41
C THR A 400 14.03 -18.58 -7.44
N SER A 401 14.12 -17.27 -7.13
CA SER A 401 13.01 -16.32 -7.28
C SER A 401 12.52 -16.23 -8.73
N VAL A 402 13.44 -16.00 -9.69
CA VAL A 402 13.11 -15.94 -11.13
C VAL A 402 12.54 -17.26 -11.64
N ALA A 403 13.08 -18.40 -11.22
CA ALA A 403 12.54 -19.72 -11.56
C ALA A 403 11.12 -19.94 -11.00
N GLY A 404 10.87 -19.47 -9.77
CA GLY A 404 9.54 -19.48 -9.15
C GLY A 404 8.53 -18.66 -9.96
N TYR A 405 8.85 -17.41 -10.27
CA TYR A 405 7.99 -16.56 -11.12
C TYR A 405 7.80 -17.14 -12.54
N GLY A 406 8.84 -17.75 -13.13
CA GLY A 406 8.74 -18.44 -14.42
C GLY A 406 7.78 -19.63 -14.41
N SER A 407 7.83 -20.45 -13.35
CA SER A 407 6.89 -21.57 -13.14
C SER A 407 5.45 -21.08 -12.98
N VAL A 408 5.23 -20.03 -12.18
CA VAL A 408 3.91 -19.40 -12.03
C VAL A 408 3.40 -18.87 -13.37
N ALA A 409 4.24 -18.16 -14.14
CA ALA A 409 3.90 -17.62 -15.47
C ALA A 409 3.53 -18.72 -16.49
N GLN A 410 4.20 -19.88 -16.44
CA GLN A 410 3.80 -21.04 -17.26
C GLN A 410 2.41 -21.57 -16.86
N SER A 411 2.08 -21.56 -15.56
CA SER A 411 0.80 -22.11 -15.07
C SER A 411 -0.43 -21.31 -15.55
N VAL A 412 -0.30 -20.00 -15.78
CA VAL A 412 -1.34 -19.07 -16.29
C VAL A 412 -1.13 -18.64 -17.75
N SER A 413 -0.29 -19.36 -18.51
CA SER A 413 0.08 -18.93 -19.86
C SER A 413 -1.10 -18.93 -20.87
N LYS A 414 -1.11 -17.92 -21.76
CA LYS A 414 -2.08 -17.81 -22.87
C LYS A 414 -2.15 -19.06 -23.76
N SER A 415 -1.09 -19.87 -23.85
CA SER A 415 -1.11 -21.11 -24.62
C SER A 415 -2.04 -22.18 -24.02
N ARG A 416 -2.24 -22.17 -22.69
CA ARG A 416 -3.07 -23.15 -21.99
C ARG A 416 -4.54 -22.76 -21.93
N PHE A 417 -4.84 -21.47 -21.80
CA PHE A 417 -6.21 -20.99 -21.57
C PHE A 417 -6.77 -20.07 -22.67
N GLY A 418 -5.95 -19.50 -23.55
CA GLY A 418 -6.41 -18.53 -24.55
C GLY A 418 -7.45 -19.09 -25.53
N GLY A 419 -7.41 -20.39 -25.84
CA GLY A 419 -8.46 -21.04 -26.64
C GLY A 419 -9.79 -21.23 -25.91
N ALA A 420 -9.77 -21.28 -24.57
CA ALA A 420 -10.98 -21.33 -23.74
C ALA A 420 -11.54 -19.92 -23.50
N GLU A 421 -10.68 -18.93 -23.23
CA GLU A 421 -11.05 -17.50 -23.16
C GLU A 421 -11.71 -17.04 -24.47
N THR A 422 -11.12 -17.35 -25.63
CA THR A 422 -11.69 -17.00 -26.95
C THR A 422 -13.11 -17.56 -27.12
N LYS A 423 -13.35 -18.80 -26.72
CA LYS A 423 -14.69 -19.43 -26.79
C LYS A 423 -15.67 -18.81 -25.78
N ALA A 424 -15.22 -18.44 -24.60
CA ALA A 424 -16.05 -17.75 -23.61
C ALA A 424 -16.49 -16.37 -24.13
N ASP A 425 -15.58 -15.62 -24.75
CA ASP A 425 -15.87 -14.34 -25.41
C ASP A 425 -16.86 -14.49 -26.58
N GLU A 426 -16.73 -15.54 -27.40
CA GLU A 426 -17.67 -15.85 -28.49
C GLU A 426 -19.07 -16.14 -27.96
N VAL A 427 -19.20 -16.97 -26.90
CA VAL A 427 -20.48 -17.28 -26.26
C VAL A 427 -21.08 -16.03 -25.60
N ALA A 428 -20.28 -15.20 -24.92
CA ALA A 428 -20.74 -13.96 -24.31
C ALA A 428 -21.27 -12.96 -25.36
N LYS A 429 -20.56 -12.80 -26.49
CA LYS A 429 -21.02 -11.98 -27.63
C LYS A 429 -22.30 -12.52 -28.25
N TYR A 430 -22.44 -13.84 -28.37
CA TYR A 430 -23.65 -14.47 -28.90
C TYR A 430 -24.84 -14.28 -27.95
N ALA A 431 -24.66 -14.46 -26.64
CA ALA A 431 -25.69 -14.21 -25.64
C ALA A 431 -26.13 -12.73 -25.62
N ALA A 432 -25.19 -11.78 -25.68
CA ALA A 432 -25.51 -10.36 -25.76
C ALA A 432 -26.29 -9.99 -27.03
N LYS A 433 -26.01 -10.66 -28.16
CA LYS A 433 -26.80 -10.51 -29.39
C LYS A 433 -28.22 -11.03 -29.20
N LEU A 434 -28.41 -12.22 -28.63
CA LEU A 434 -29.73 -12.80 -28.39
C LEU A 434 -30.60 -11.94 -27.46
N ASP A 435 -30.02 -11.37 -26.40
CA ASP A 435 -30.71 -10.43 -25.51
C ASP A 435 -31.17 -9.15 -26.23
N SER A 436 -30.31 -8.59 -27.09
CA SER A 436 -30.65 -7.45 -27.95
C SER A 436 -31.78 -7.77 -28.94
N ASP A 437 -31.69 -8.91 -29.64
CA ASP A 437 -32.69 -9.38 -30.59
C ASP A 437 -34.04 -9.66 -29.89
N TYR A 438 -34.02 -10.24 -28.68
CA TYR A 438 -35.23 -10.45 -27.85
C TYR A 438 -35.91 -9.12 -27.49
N LYS A 439 -35.17 -8.16 -26.94
CA LYS A 439 -35.69 -6.83 -26.55
C LYS A 439 -36.29 -6.08 -27.74
N ALA A 440 -35.69 -6.22 -28.92
CA ALA A 440 -36.21 -5.64 -30.15
C ALA A 440 -37.58 -6.25 -30.57
N GLN A 441 -37.79 -7.56 -30.37
CA GLN A 441 -39.08 -8.21 -30.66
C GLN A 441 -40.13 -7.90 -29.60
N GLU A 442 -39.75 -7.86 -28.31
CA GLU A 442 -40.62 -7.47 -27.21
C GLU A 442 -41.22 -6.06 -27.43
N SER A 443 -40.36 -5.09 -27.80
CA SER A 443 -40.79 -3.74 -28.16
C SER A 443 -41.78 -3.70 -29.35
N ARG A 444 -41.51 -4.49 -30.41
CA ARG A 444 -42.42 -4.61 -31.56
C ARG A 444 -43.78 -5.18 -31.18
N ASN A 445 -43.80 -6.20 -30.31
CA ASN A 445 -45.04 -6.83 -29.84
C ASN A 445 -45.87 -5.86 -28.99
N ALA A 446 -45.22 -5.11 -28.08
CA ALA A 446 -45.88 -4.07 -27.29
C ALA A 446 -46.55 -3.00 -28.18
N ALA A 447 -45.84 -2.51 -29.20
CA ALA A 447 -46.38 -1.54 -30.15
C ALA A 447 -47.53 -2.10 -31.01
N ALA A 448 -47.50 -3.40 -31.36
CA ALA A 448 -48.60 -4.07 -32.06
C ALA A 448 -49.85 -4.18 -31.18
N LYS A 449 -49.68 -4.54 -29.90
CA LYS A 449 -50.77 -4.60 -28.91
C LYS A 449 -51.44 -3.24 -28.71
N GLU A 450 -50.66 -2.18 -28.53
CA GLU A 450 -51.17 -0.80 -28.38
C GLU A 450 -52.01 -0.34 -29.58
N ARG A 451 -51.61 -0.71 -30.81
CA ARG A 451 -52.40 -0.43 -32.03
C ARG A 451 -53.73 -1.18 -32.02
N GLY A 452 -53.74 -2.45 -31.60
CA GLY A 452 -54.96 -3.25 -31.45
C GLY A 452 -55.93 -2.62 -30.45
N GLU A 453 -55.44 -2.23 -29.27
CA GLU A 453 -56.25 -1.57 -28.23
C GLU A 453 -56.87 -0.25 -28.72
N LYS A 454 -56.11 0.56 -29.48
CA LYS A 454 -56.62 1.81 -30.08
C LYS A 454 -57.75 1.58 -31.09
N LEU A 455 -57.72 0.50 -31.87
CA LEU A 455 -58.76 0.17 -32.85
C LEU A 455 -60.05 -0.32 -32.19
N VAL A 456 -59.98 -1.11 -31.12
CA VAL A 456 -61.16 -1.70 -30.47
C VAL A 456 -61.88 -0.71 -29.54
N LYS A 457 -61.15 0.22 -28.89
CA LYS A 457 -61.71 1.19 -27.92
C LYS A 457 -62.88 2.05 -28.46
N ALA A 458 -62.94 2.27 -29.77
CA ALA A 458 -64.04 3.01 -30.42
C ALA A 458 -65.35 2.19 -30.48
N LEU A 459 -65.28 0.86 -30.51
CA LEU A 459 -66.44 -0.02 -30.51
C LEU A 459 -67.03 -0.13 -29.10
N ASP A 460 -66.19 -0.39 -28.09
CA ASP A 460 -66.58 -0.48 -26.67
C ASP A 460 -67.32 0.78 -26.16
N SER A 461 -66.98 1.97 -26.69
CA SER A 461 -67.50 3.26 -26.19
C SER A 461 -68.81 3.72 -26.84
N ARG A 462 -69.31 3.02 -27.88
CA ARG A 462 -70.57 3.39 -28.56
C ARG A 462 -71.81 3.16 -27.69
N ALA A 463 -71.83 2.11 -26.87
CA ALA A 463 -72.96 1.77 -26.02
C ALA A 463 -73.24 2.84 -24.94
N ASN A 464 -72.18 3.42 -24.38
CA ASN A 464 -72.25 4.40 -23.29
C ASN A 464 -73.16 5.61 -23.62
N TRP A 465 -73.17 6.07 -24.88
CA TRP A 465 -74.02 7.19 -25.32
C TRP A 465 -75.51 6.82 -25.32
N LEU A 466 -75.85 5.61 -25.74
CA LEU A 466 -77.25 5.14 -25.75
C LEU A 466 -77.77 4.97 -24.32
N GLU A 467 -76.94 4.47 -23.41
CA GLU A 467 -77.29 4.34 -21.99
C GLU A 467 -77.46 5.71 -21.31
N LEU A 468 -76.66 6.72 -21.68
CA LEU A 468 -76.86 8.08 -21.20
C LEU A 468 -78.19 8.68 -21.67
N TYR A 469 -78.53 8.58 -22.96
CA TYR A 469 -79.81 9.13 -23.44
C TYR A 469 -81.00 8.42 -22.79
N LYS A 470 -80.90 7.10 -22.59
CA LYS A 470 -81.88 6.34 -21.83
C LYS A 470 -81.96 6.81 -20.37
N ALA A 471 -80.84 7.08 -19.72
CA ALA A 471 -80.82 7.61 -18.35
C ALA A 471 -81.55 8.96 -18.26
N ILE A 472 -81.31 9.88 -19.20
CA ILE A 472 -82.01 11.17 -19.26
C ILE A 472 -83.53 10.97 -19.43
N ASP A 473 -83.94 10.06 -20.33
CA ASP A 473 -85.36 9.77 -20.59
C ASP A 473 -86.08 9.16 -19.37
N GLU A 474 -85.47 8.18 -18.70
CA GLU A 474 -86.04 7.55 -17.50
C GLU A 474 -86.03 8.48 -16.28
N CYS A 475 -85.15 9.49 -16.22
CA CYS A 475 -85.15 10.49 -15.14
C CYS A 475 -86.28 11.52 -15.23
N LEU A 476 -86.99 11.64 -16.36
CA LEU A 476 -88.11 12.57 -16.51
C LEU A 476 -89.34 12.09 -15.72
N PRO A 477 -90.07 12.98 -15.02
CA PRO A 477 -91.33 12.62 -14.37
C PRO A 477 -92.38 12.20 -15.41
N ARG A 478 -93.22 11.25 -15.02
CA ARG A 478 -94.28 10.65 -15.82
C ARG A 478 -95.52 10.47 -14.95
N ASP A 479 -96.69 10.58 -15.55
CA ASP A 479 -97.96 10.19 -14.94
C ASP A 479 -98.10 8.66 -15.01
N GLU A 480 -98.55 8.03 -13.92
CA GLU A 480 -98.66 6.56 -13.82
C GLU A 480 -100.07 6.03 -14.08
N SER A 481 -101.11 6.89 -14.01
CA SER A 481 -102.50 6.51 -14.30
C SER A 481 -103.14 7.38 -15.38
N ALA A 482 -104.16 6.84 -16.06
CA ALA A 482 -104.90 7.57 -17.09
C ALA A 482 -105.69 8.77 -16.54
N GLU A 483 -106.04 8.76 -15.26
CA GLU A 483 -106.77 9.83 -14.56
C GLU A 483 -105.90 11.07 -14.30
N GLN A 484 -104.57 10.93 -14.36
CA GLN A 484 -103.60 12.03 -14.27
C GLN A 484 -103.37 12.74 -15.63
N LEU A 485 -103.96 12.23 -16.72
CA LEU A 485 -103.78 12.72 -18.08
C LEU A 485 -104.82 13.77 -18.51
N ASP A 486 -105.25 14.64 -17.59
CA ASP A 486 -106.19 15.72 -17.89
C ASP A 486 -105.51 16.84 -18.71
N GLU A 487 -105.60 16.73 -20.03
CA GLU A 487 -105.15 17.77 -20.97
C GLU A 487 -105.87 19.12 -20.75
N THR A 488 -107.03 19.18 -20.06
CA THR A 488 -107.68 20.45 -19.75
C THR A 488 -107.05 21.21 -18.57
N ARG A 489 -106.20 20.50 -17.80
CA ARG A 489 -105.51 20.99 -16.60
C ARG A 489 -104.03 20.59 -16.59
N ILE A 490 -103.30 21.04 -17.61
CA ILE A 490 -101.86 20.74 -17.77
C ILE A 490 -101.00 21.22 -16.59
N GLU A 491 -101.53 22.09 -15.72
CA GLU A 491 -100.89 22.46 -14.46
C GLU A 491 -100.85 21.34 -13.41
N LEU A 492 -101.67 20.28 -13.52
CA LEU A 492 -101.61 19.14 -12.61
C LEU A 492 -100.75 17.97 -13.13
N MET A 493 -100.45 17.93 -14.43
CA MET A 493 -99.70 16.84 -15.05
C MET A 493 -98.26 16.77 -14.53
N ASN A 494 -97.76 15.57 -14.22
CA ASN A 494 -96.39 15.34 -13.77
C ASN A 494 -95.42 15.22 -14.95
N ARG A 495 -95.28 16.29 -15.74
CA ARG A 495 -94.54 16.26 -17.01
C ARG A 495 -93.53 17.38 -17.17
N ILE A 496 -92.39 17.02 -17.76
CA ILE A 496 -91.34 17.93 -18.22
C ILE A 496 -91.13 17.72 -19.73
N SER A 497 -91.11 18.81 -20.49
CA SER A 497 -90.80 18.80 -21.93
C SER A 497 -89.41 19.36 -22.17
N LEU A 498 -88.45 18.50 -22.52
CA LEU A 498 -87.13 18.94 -22.97
C LEU A 498 -87.23 19.54 -24.38
N LYS A 499 -86.66 20.74 -24.57
CA LYS A 499 -86.57 21.46 -25.86
C LYS A 499 -85.24 21.21 -26.56
N SER A 500 -84.16 21.02 -25.80
CA SER A 500 -82.87 20.62 -26.37
C SER A 500 -82.01 19.87 -25.34
N VAL A 501 -81.19 18.96 -25.86
CA VAL A 501 -80.14 18.24 -25.13
C VAL A 501 -78.85 18.51 -25.88
N THR A 502 -77.93 19.24 -25.24
CA THR A 502 -76.63 19.57 -25.83
C THR A 502 -75.50 19.04 -24.96
N SER A 503 -74.35 18.74 -25.57
CA SER A 503 -73.15 18.31 -24.86
C SER A 503 -71.93 19.07 -25.35
N LYS A 504 -71.06 19.49 -24.43
CA LYS A 504 -69.75 20.07 -24.75
C LYS A 504 -68.65 19.23 -24.12
N LYS A 505 -67.67 18.79 -24.92
CA LYS A 505 -66.47 18.12 -24.41
C LYS A 505 -65.54 19.16 -23.78
N TYR A 506 -64.93 18.80 -22.67
CA TYR A 506 -63.83 19.51 -22.03
C TYR A 506 -62.65 18.55 -21.87
N ASP A 507 -61.44 19.02 -22.15
CA ASP A 507 -60.22 18.25 -21.87
C ASP A 507 -59.85 18.28 -20.38
N ASP A 508 -60.29 19.33 -19.67
CA ASP A 508 -60.40 19.38 -18.21
C ASP A 508 -61.71 20.03 -17.79
N LEU A 509 -62.57 19.25 -17.11
CA LEU A 509 -63.86 19.70 -16.57
C LEU A 509 -63.73 20.77 -15.47
N ALA A 510 -62.54 20.97 -14.89
CA ALA A 510 -62.30 22.00 -13.88
C ALA A 510 -62.56 23.41 -14.45
N THR A 511 -62.33 23.61 -15.74
CA THR A 511 -62.62 24.87 -16.44
C THR A 511 -64.11 25.21 -16.37
N TRP A 512 -65.02 24.29 -16.73
CA TRP A 512 -66.46 24.51 -16.62
C TRP A 512 -66.91 24.81 -15.19
N TYR A 513 -66.40 24.07 -14.20
CA TYR A 513 -66.78 24.24 -12.81
C TYR A 513 -66.35 25.60 -12.25
N ASN A 514 -65.13 26.05 -12.60
CA ASN A 514 -64.58 27.33 -12.16
C ASN A 514 -65.19 28.53 -12.92
N ASP A 515 -65.40 28.42 -14.24
CA ASP A 515 -65.98 29.49 -15.07
C ASP A 515 -67.41 29.84 -14.64
N ASN A 516 -68.15 28.87 -14.08
CA ASN A 516 -69.49 29.07 -13.53
C ASN A 516 -69.46 29.39 -12.02
N ALA A 517 -68.55 30.24 -11.56
CA ALA A 517 -68.35 30.62 -10.14
C ALA A 517 -69.60 31.10 -9.36
N GLN A 518 -70.70 31.41 -10.06
CA GLN A 518 -72.03 31.66 -9.46
C GLN A 518 -72.70 30.38 -8.94
N LEU A 519 -72.56 29.23 -9.64
CA LEU A 519 -73.08 27.93 -9.22
C LEU A 519 -72.47 27.48 -7.88
N ALA A 520 -71.18 27.74 -7.68
CA ALA A 520 -70.47 27.41 -6.45
C ALA A 520 -70.93 28.22 -5.21
N LYS A 521 -71.61 29.36 -5.41
CA LYS A 521 -72.05 30.27 -4.32
C LYS A 521 -73.56 30.24 -4.04
N VAL A 522 -74.38 29.99 -5.06
CA VAL A 522 -75.85 30.08 -4.95
C VAL A 522 -76.56 28.73 -5.13
N SER A 523 -75.88 27.74 -5.72
CA SER A 523 -76.43 26.40 -6.00
C SER A 523 -75.91 25.21 -5.17
N PRO A 524 -75.04 25.31 -4.12
CA PRO A 524 -74.61 24.13 -3.36
C PRO A 524 -75.75 23.24 -2.85
N GLN A 525 -76.89 23.80 -2.44
CA GLN A 525 -78.05 23.03 -2.00
C GLN A 525 -78.57 22.07 -3.08
N TYR A 526 -78.41 22.41 -4.36
CA TYR A 526 -78.89 21.64 -5.51
C TYR A 526 -77.97 20.52 -5.99
N PHE A 527 -76.80 20.30 -5.39
CA PHE A 527 -75.95 19.13 -5.73
C PHE A 527 -76.35 17.87 -4.94
N SER A 528 -75.89 16.69 -5.41
CA SER A 528 -76.04 15.43 -4.67
C SER A 528 -75.34 15.50 -3.29
N PRO A 529 -75.74 14.69 -2.29
CA PRO A 529 -75.03 14.61 -1.02
C PRO A 529 -73.56 14.18 -1.18
N PHE A 530 -73.25 13.36 -2.19
CA PHE A 530 -71.88 12.93 -2.47
C PHE A 530 -71.01 14.07 -3.04
N ASP A 531 -71.51 14.85 -3.99
CA ASP A 531 -70.78 15.98 -4.58
C ASP A 531 -70.49 17.11 -3.56
N LYS A 532 -71.22 17.13 -2.42
CA LYS A 532 -71.01 18.03 -1.28
C LYS A 532 -69.86 17.61 -0.33
N THR A 533 -69.31 16.40 -0.48
CA THR A 533 -68.25 15.88 0.41
C THR A 533 -66.89 16.58 0.20
N GLU A 534 -66.04 16.63 1.24
CA GLU A 534 -64.70 17.27 1.16
C GLU A 534 -63.87 16.78 -0.04
N ALA A 535 -63.96 15.48 -0.36
CA ALA A 535 -63.25 14.85 -1.47
C ALA A 535 -63.72 15.30 -2.87
N ARG A 536 -64.87 15.99 -2.98
CA ARG A 536 -65.50 16.44 -4.24
C ARG A 536 -65.72 17.95 -4.33
N LYS A 537 -65.50 18.70 -3.25
CA LYS A 537 -65.62 20.18 -3.21
C LYS A 537 -64.72 20.91 -4.21
N THR A 538 -63.57 20.34 -4.56
CA THR A 538 -62.62 20.89 -5.55
C THR A 538 -63.15 20.85 -6.99
N GLY A 539 -64.29 20.21 -7.22
CA GLY A 539 -64.94 20.10 -8.53
C GLY A 539 -64.43 18.92 -9.38
N PRO A 540 -65.11 18.67 -10.52
CA PRO A 540 -64.72 17.64 -11.46
C PRO A 540 -63.47 18.04 -12.24
N THR A 541 -62.45 17.17 -12.27
CA THR A 541 -61.19 17.37 -13.01
C THR A 541 -60.99 16.35 -14.13
N GLY A 542 -60.15 16.67 -15.11
CA GLY A 542 -59.83 15.80 -16.25
C GLY A 542 -60.92 15.72 -17.32
N PRO A 543 -60.70 14.94 -18.40
CA PRO A 543 -61.53 15.00 -19.59
C PRO A 543 -62.93 14.40 -19.39
N GLY A 544 -63.93 15.00 -20.03
CA GLY A 544 -65.31 14.52 -20.03
C GLY A 544 -66.25 15.47 -20.75
N TYR A 545 -67.55 15.31 -20.52
CA TYR A 545 -68.60 16.09 -21.15
C TYR A 545 -69.43 16.83 -20.11
N VAL A 546 -69.90 18.03 -20.46
CA VAL A 546 -70.97 18.72 -19.74
C VAL A 546 -72.20 18.66 -20.63
N PHE A 547 -73.28 18.10 -20.09
CA PHE A 547 -74.60 18.11 -20.72
C PHE A 547 -75.40 19.31 -20.22
N THR A 548 -76.15 19.93 -21.12
CA THR A 548 -77.10 21.00 -20.82
C THR A 548 -78.45 20.61 -21.40
N LEU A 549 -79.43 20.41 -20.52
CA LEU A 549 -80.83 20.13 -20.83
C LEU A 549 -81.61 21.43 -20.69
N HIS A 550 -82.22 21.90 -21.78
CA HIS A 550 -83.20 22.99 -21.72
C HIS A 550 -84.59 22.37 -21.75
N GLY A 551 -85.48 22.79 -20.84
CA GLY A 551 -86.84 22.28 -20.80
C GLY A 551 -87.84 23.26 -20.22
N VAL A 552 -89.11 22.86 -20.32
CA VAL A 552 -90.25 23.58 -19.76
C VAL A 552 -91.17 22.63 -19.01
N HIS A 553 -91.84 23.13 -17.98
CA HIS A 553 -93.02 22.48 -17.39
C HIS A 553 -94.09 23.50 -17.04
N PHE A 554 -95.31 22.98 -16.85
CA PHE A 554 -96.48 23.74 -16.44
C PHE A 554 -96.98 23.36 -15.04
N HIS A 555 -96.38 22.31 -14.45
CA HIS A 555 -96.81 21.74 -13.17
C HIS A 555 -96.84 22.78 -12.03
N HIS A 556 -97.97 22.82 -11.34
CA HIS A 556 -98.29 23.65 -10.19
C HIS A 556 -99.29 22.89 -9.28
N ALA A 557 -98.79 22.32 -8.18
CA ALA A 557 -99.58 21.74 -7.10
C ALA A 557 -99.89 22.82 -6.03
N PRO A 558 -101.14 23.29 -5.86
CA PRO A 558 -101.49 24.33 -4.89
C PRO A 558 -101.17 23.96 -3.43
N GLU A 559 -101.23 22.66 -3.11
CA GLU A 559 -100.96 22.07 -1.80
C GLU A 559 -99.48 21.99 -1.43
N ASP A 560 -98.55 22.01 -2.38
CA ASP A 560 -97.10 22.17 -2.14
C ASP A 560 -96.53 23.30 -3.02
N PRO A 561 -96.76 24.58 -2.66
CA PRO A 561 -96.33 25.73 -3.46
C PRO A 561 -94.80 25.94 -3.43
N VAL A 562 -94.01 25.09 -2.76
CA VAL A 562 -92.55 25.18 -2.69
C VAL A 562 -91.88 24.12 -3.55
N LYS A 563 -92.38 22.87 -3.54
CA LYS A 563 -91.82 21.75 -4.32
C LYS A 563 -92.65 21.40 -5.56
N GLY A 564 -93.94 21.71 -5.56
CA GLY A 564 -94.89 21.40 -6.63
C GLY A 564 -95.01 22.47 -7.71
N GLN A 565 -94.15 23.49 -7.74
CA GLN A 565 -94.13 24.49 -8.81
C GLN A 565 -92.74 25.07 -9.06
N GLY A 566 -92.58 25.75 -10.20
CA GLY A 566 -91.36 26.47 -10.54
C GLY A 566 -90.10 25.60 -10.51
N THR A 567 -88.96 26.21 -10.20
CA THR A 567 -87.69 25.49 -10.01
C THR A 567 -87.80 24.37 -8.97
N GLY A 568 -88.70 24.50 -7.98
CA GLY A 568 -88.95 23.47 -6.97
C GLY A 568 -89.38 22.14 -7.58
N TYR A 569 -90.22 22.15 -8.61
CA TYR A 569 -90.68 20.93 -9.29
C TYR A 569 -89.53 20.24 -10.03
N VAL A 570 -88.73 21.00 -10.78
CA VAL A 570 -87.54 20.49 -11.50
C VAL A 570 -86.52 19.89 -10.52
N VAL A 571 -86.32 20.53 -9.37
CA VAL A 571 -85.42 20.07 -8.29
C VAL A 571 -85.89 18.75 -7.70
N ASN A 572 -87.18 18.61 -7.39
CA ASN A 572 -87.71 17.41 -6.73
C ASN A 572 -88.01 16.24 -7.67
N THR A 573 -88.03 16.46 -8.99
CA THR A 573 -88.23 15.43 -10.02
C THR A 573 -86.95 15.15 -10.81
N LEU A 574 -86.74 15.83 -11.95
CA LEU A 574 -85.65 15.57 -12.89
C LEU A 574 -84.26 15.67 -12.25
N LEU A 575 -84.01 16.70 -11.44
CA LEU A 575 -82.70 16.88 -10.80
C LEU A 575 -82.43 15.78 -9.77
N LYS A 576 -83.38 15.53 -8.87
CA LYS A 576 -83.31 14.43 -7.89
C LYS A 576 -83.04 13.10 -8.59
N ASN A 577 -83.73 12.83 -9.69
CA ASN A 577 -83.53 11.61 -10.47
C ASN A 577 -82.12 11.57 -11.10
N LEU A 578 -81.64 12.65 -11.72
CA LEU A 578 -80.26 12.73 -12.24
C LEU A 578 -79.16 12.61 -11.15
N GLN A 579 -79.52 12.64 -9.86
CA GLN A 579 -78.62 12.47 -8.72
C GLN A 579 -78.73 11.10 -8.02
N SER A 580 -79.80 10.33 -8.23
CA SER A 580 -80.02 9.09 -7.45
C SER A 580 -80.91 8.04 -8.11
N PHE A 581 -81.33 8.25 -9.37
CA PHE A 581 -82.20 7.31 -10.09
C PHE A 581 -81.44 6.05 -10.51
N LYS A 582 -82.18 4.95 -10.67
CA LYS A 582 -81.65 3.68 -11.17
C LYS A 582 -82.26 3.38 -12.54
N VAL A 583 -81.43 3.42 -13.56
CA VAL A 583 -81.81 3.09 -14.93
C VAL A 583 -81.99 1.58 -15.03
N THR A 584 -83.15 1.12 -15.53
CA THR A 584 -83.45 -0.32 -15.59
C THR A 584 -83.15 -0.88 -16.98
N ARG A 585 -82.27 -1.87 -17.10
CA ARG A 585 -81.93 -2.50 -18.38
C ARG A 585 -82.22 -4.00 -18.31
N LYS A 586 -82.99 -4.52 -19.25
CA LYS A 586 -83.03 -5.98 -19.49
C LYS A 586 -81.74 -6.37 -20.20
N ASP A 587 -81.01 -7.32 -19.63
CA ASP A 587 -79.91 -7.97 -20.32
C ASP A 587 -80.45 -8.67 -21.59
N ALA A 588 -79.79 -8.44 -22.71
CA ALA A 588 -80.16 -9.02 -24.00
C ALA A 588 -79.85 -10.53 -24.09
N VAL A 589 -79.00 -11.05 -23.20
CA VAL A 589 -78.59 -12.47 -23.18
C VAL A 589 -79.33 -13.27 -22.11
N THR A 590 -79.42 -12.76 -20.87
CA THR A 590 -80.07 -13.48 -19.75
C THR A 590 -81.54 -13.09 -19.51
N GLY A 591 -82.01 -11.98 -20.08
CA GLY A 591 -83.36 -11.45 -19.85
C GLY A 591 -83.57 -10.81 -18.45
N GLN A 592 -82.56 -10.87 -17.58
CA GLN A 592 -82.62 -10.34 -16.22
C GLN A 592 -82.67 -8.81 -16.22
N VAL A 593 -83.44 -8.21 -15.29
CA VAL A 593 -83.47 -6.76 -15.10
C VAL A 593 -82.29 -6.35 -14.22
N ILE A 594 -81.37 -5.58 -14.82
CA ILE A 594 -80.23 -4.95 -14.16
C ILE A 594 -80.60 -3.51 -13.84
N GLU A 595 -80.56 -3.14 -12.56
CA GLU A 595 -80.66 -1.74 -12.12
C GLU A 595 -79.27 -1.12 -12.09
N THR A 596 -79.03 -0.10 -12.92
CA THR A 596 -77.76 0.67 -12.89
C THR A 596 -78.02 2.09 -12.39
N PRO A 597 -77.48 2.48 -11.21
CA PRO A 597 -77.56 3.86 -10.73
C PRO A 597 -76.90 4.86 -11.70
N VAL A 598 -77.50 6.05 -11.86
CA VAL A 598 -77.01 7.09 -12.78
C VAL A 598 -75.55 7.50 -12.52
N GLY A 599 -75.09 7.47 -11.26
CA GLY A 599 -73.69 7.75 -10.92
C GLY A 599 -72.71 6.71 -11.48
N GLN A 600 -73.10 5.44 -11.59
CA GLN A 600 -72.27 4.39 -12.19
C GLN A 600 -72.16 4.55 -13.71
N LEU A 601 -73.15 5.15 -14.37
CA LEU A 601 -73.08 5.58 -15.77
C LEU A 601 -72.16 6.80 -15.97
N GLY A 602 -71.67 7.39 -14.88
CA GLY A 602 -70.74 8.53 -14.85
C GLY A 602 -71.42 9.90 -14.85
N ILE A 603 -72.72 9.98 -14.55
CA ILE A 603 -73.45 11.23 -14.32
C ILE A 603 -73.08 11.75 -12.93
N SER A 604 -72.71 13.03 -12.81
CA SER A 604 -72.35 13.68 -11.54
C SER A 604 -72.52 15.20 -11.63
N TYR A 605 -72.48 15.91 -10.49
CA TYR A 605 -72.61 17.38 -10.43
C TYR A 605 -73.87 17.92 -11.15
N ALA A 606 -74.96 17.15 -11.14
CA ALA A 606 -76.23 17.61 -11.68
C ALA A 606 -76.75 18.81 -10.88
N THR A 607 -77.13 19.90 -11.55
CA THR A 607 -77.56 21.17 -10.95
C THR A 607 -78.56 21.91 -11.85
N VAL A 608 -79.38 22.77 -11.26
CA VAL A 608 -80.32 23.65 -12.00
C VAL A 608 -79.77 25.07 -12.03
N LYS A 609 -79.71 25.63 -13.24
CA LYS A 609 -79.52 27.06 -13.48
C LYS A 609 -80.90 27.68 -13.63
N ALA A 610 -81.31 28.46 -12.63
CA ALA A 610 -82.66 29.03 -12.56
C ALA A 610 -82.91 30.08 -13.64
N ASP A 611 -84.14 30.12 -14.14
CA ASP A 611 -84.68 31.05 -15.14
C ASP A 611 -86.12 31.40 -14.66
N PRO A 612 -86.60 32.65 -14.75
CA PRO A 612 -87.86 33.02 -14.14
C PRO A 612 -89.07 32.43 -14.88
N PHE A 613 -90.16 32.19 -14.12
CA PHE A 613 -91.43 31.73 -14.68
C PHE A 613 -92.11 32.82 -15.51
N VAL A 614 -92.93 32.39 -16.48
CA VAL A 614 -93.72 33.26 -17.34
C VAL A 614 -95.19 32.85 -17.23
N LEU A 615 -96.07 33.83 -16.98
CA LEU A 615 -97.51 33.63 -17.09
C LEU A 615 -97.90 33.56 -18.56
N ILE A 616 -98.50 32.44 -18.98
CA ILE A 616 -99.00 32.25 -20.34
C ILE A 616 -100.50 32.01 -20.34
N ASP A 617 -101.18 32.46 -21.40
CA ASP A 617 -102.60 32.17 -21.63
C ASP A 617 -102.73 30.77 -22.26
N TYR A 618 -103.23 29.83 -21.46
CA TYR A 618 -103.52 28.45 -21.85
C TYR A 618 -104.99 28.28 -22.24
N TYR A 619 -105.21 27.49 -23.28
CA TYR A 619 -106.50 27.22 -23.88
C TYR A 619 -106.72 25.71 -23.87
N PRO A 620 -107.52 25.18 -22.91
CA PRO A 620 -107.75 23.74 -22.72
C PRO A 620 -108.17 22.97 -23.99
N MET A 621 -108.85 23.64 -24.91
CA MET A 621 -109.33 23.05 -26.17
C MET A 621 -108.48 23.44 -27.40
N GLY A 622 -107.30 24.03 -27.17
CA GLY A 622 -106.46 24.67 -28.20
C GLY A 622 -106.84 26.14 -28.41
N ARG A 623 -105.90 26.96 -28.89
CA ARG A 623 -106.18 28.38 -29.20
C ARG A 623 -107.29 28.47 -30.26
N PRO A 624 -108.31 29.33 -30.09
CA PRO A 624 -109.26 29.64 -31.16
C PRO A 624 -108.48 30.13 -32.40
N ASP A 625 -108.65 29.43 -33.50
CA ASP A 625 -107.81 29.60 -34.69
C ASP A 625 -108.17 30.91 -35.40
N MET A 626 -107.37 31.95 -35.16
CA MET A 626 -107.53 33.26 -35.79
C MET A 626 -107.09 33.18 -37.25
N ALA A 627 -108.09 32.98 -38.10
CA ALA A 627 -108.08 33.13 -39.55
C ALA A 627 -107.53 31.95 -40.39
N SER A 628 -108.43 31.02 -40.67
CA SER A 628 -108.63 30.51 -42.03
C SER A 628 -109.03 31.66 -43.00
N ALA A 629 -108.12 32.59 -43.29
CA ALA A 629 -108.37 33.71 -44.21
C ALA A 629 -107.18 34.09 -45.11
N SER A 630 -106.49 33.10 -45.70
CA SER A 630 -105.74 33.30 -46.96
C SER A 630 -105.41 31.98 -47.69
N SER A 631 -106.42 31.16 -47.92
CA SER A 631 -106.36 30.02 -48.85
C SER A 631 -106.36 30.49 -50.33
N ALA A 632 -105.32 31.22 -50.78
CA ALA A 632 -105.20 31.64 -52.19
C ALA A 632 -103.77 32.05 -52.63
N ALA A 633 -102.86 31.08 -52.80
CA ALA A 633 -101.64 31.11 -53.67
C ALA A 633 -100.72 29.91 -53.34
N ARG A 634 -101.20 28.67 -53.41
CA ARG A 634 -100.98 27.80 -54.58
C ARG A 634 -100.00 28.36 -55.64
N GLY A 635 -98.88 27.65 -55.82
CA GLY A 635 -98.18 27.53 -57.09
C GLY A 635 -97.10 28.56 -57.39
N LEU A 636 -95.83 28.17 -57.16
CA LEU A 636 -94.89 27.91 -58.26
C LEU A 636 -93.63 27.23 -57.73
N ARG A 637 -93.40 25.97 -58.16
CA ARG A 637 -92.04 25.49 -58.43
C ARG A 637 -91.67 26.02 -59.82
N PRO A 638 -90.46 26.56 -60.01
CA PRO A 638 -89.47 25.89 -60.87
C PRO A 638 -88.15 25.68 -60.10
N GLY A 639 -87.42 24.57 -60.26
CA GLY A 639 -86.54 24.29 -61.40
C GLY A 639 -85.10 24.52 -60.91
N PHE A 640 -84.28 23.51 -60.61
CA PHE A 640 -83.63 22.54 -61.50
C PHE A 640 -82.81 23.19 -62.64
N GLN A 641 -81.47 23.11 -62.48
CA GLN A 641 -80.41 23.36 -63.47
C GLN A 641 -80.16 24.81 -63.95
N PRO A 642 -78.98 25.12 -64.53
CA PRO A 642 -77.64 24.65 -64.14
C PRO A 642 -76.54 25.74 -64.17
N GLY A 643 -75.49 25.55 -63.35
CA GLY A 643 -74.13 26.03 -63.62
C GLY A 643 -73.81 27.52 -63.43
N PHE A 644 -72.73 27.80 -62.71
CA PHE A 644 -71.64 28.65 -63.21
C PHE A 644 -70.37 28.42 -62.37
N ASN A 645 -69.25 28.15 -63.04
CA ASN A 645 -67.90 28.23 -62.48
C ASN A 645 -67.24 29.46 -63.14
N PRO A 646 -66.50 30.29 -62.40
CA PRO A 646 -65.04 30.19 -62.43
C PRO A 646 -64.41 30.36 -61.03
N GLY A 647 -63.32 29.68 -60.66
CA GLY A 647 -61.94 29.97 -61.10
C GLY A 647 -61.22 30.83 -60.04
N GLY A 648 -60.02 30.51 -59.54
CA GLY A 648 -59.05 29.45 -59.83
C GLY A 648 -58.46 28.81 -58.55
N SER A 649 -57.77 27.65 -58.58
CA SER A 649 -56.40 27.41 -59.09
C SER A 649 -55.31 28.23 -58.36
N GLY A 650 -54.21 27.69 -57.83
CA GLY A 650 -53.69 26.31 -57.77
C GLY A 650 -52.51 26.27 -56.75
N ALA A 651 -51.71 25.22 -56.61
CA ALA A 651 -51.57 24.03 -57.45
C ALA A 651 -51.11 22.81 -56.63
N GLU A 652 -51.52 21.61 -57.06
CA GLU A 652 -50.81 20.36 -56.78
C GLU A 652 -49.68 20.17 -57.80
N SER A 653 -48.69 19.33 -57.46
CA SER A 653 -48.12 18.44 -58.47
C SER A 653 -47.81 17.08 -57.85
N SER A 654 -48.10 16.03 -58.60
CA SER A 654 -48.07 14.63 -58.21
C SER A 654 -46.78 13.95 -58.68
N TYR A 655 -46.51 12.72 -58.21
CA TYR A 655 -46.28 11.59 -59.13
C TYR A 655 -46.33 10.22 -58.43
N SER A 656 -46.71 9.18 -59.18
CA SER A 656 -46.89 7.79 -58.73
C SER A 656 -45.66 6.91 -59.06
N PRO A 657 -45.50 5.75 -58.40
CA PRO A 657 -44.70 4.63 -58.90
C PRO A 657 -45.57 3.51 -59.52
N PRO A 658 -45.07 2.76 -60.52
CA PRO A 658 -45.77 1.62 -61.12
C PRO A 658 -45.34 0.25 -60.56
N THR A 659 -46.14 -0.79 -60.81
CA THR A 659 -45.78 -2.21 -60.64
C THR A 659 -46.27 -3.06 -61.83
N PRO A 660 -45.48 -4.07 -62.24
CA PRO A 660 -45.96 -5.22 -63.03
C PRO A 660 -45.65 -6.56 -62.30
N GLY A 661 -46.41 -7.66 -62.45
CA GLY A 661 -47.70 -7.87 -63.10
C GLY A 661 -48.05 -9.38 -63.27
N GLY A 662 -49.35 -9.73 -63.31
CA GLY A 662 -49.88 -11.04 -63.77
C GLY A 662 -49.82 -12.21 -62.77
N ILE A 663 -50.69 -13.25 -62.80
CA ILE A 663 -51.50 -13.81 -63.91
C ILE A 663 -52.82 -14.47 -63.39
N SER A 664 -53.89 -14.38 -64.22
CA SER A 664 -55.14 -15.19 -64.34
C SER A 664 -56.16 -15.39 -63.20
N SER A 665 -57.42 -15.07 -63.52
CA SER A 665 -58.70 -15.53 -62.91
C SER A 665 -59.20 -16.83 -63.61
N PRO A 666 -60.20 -17.60 -63.08
CA PRO A 666 -61.65 -17.28 -63.19
C PRO A 666 -62.49 -17.73 -61.95
N GLY A 667 -63.80 -17.47 -61.75
CA GLY A 667 -64.77 -16.58 -62.41
C GLY A 667 -66.26 -16.95 -62.19
N ILE A 668 -67.11 -16.00 -61.72
CA ILE A 668 -68.58 -15.84 -61.98
C ILE A 668 -69.57 -16.85 -61.29
N PRO A 669 -70.87 -16.56 -60.96
CA PRO A 669 -71.70 -15.31 -61.00
C PRO A 669 -72.38 -14.88 -59.66
N SER A 670 -73.14 -13.77 -59.71
CA SER A 670 -74.08 -13.22 -58.69
C SER A 670 -75.54 -13.24 -59.20
N PRO A 671 -76.58 -13.09 -58.33
CA PRO A 671 -77.69 -12.18 -58.70
C PRO A 671 -78.51 -11.49 -57.56
N GLY A 672 -78.97 -10.24 -57.81
CA GLY A 672 -80.40 -9.83 -57.72
C GLY A 672 -81.04 -9.32 -56.42
N ILE A 673 -81.89 -8.25 -56.50
CA ILE A 673 -82.65 -7.55 -55.42
C ILE A 673 -84.19 -7.61 -55.68
N PRO A 674 -85.10 -7.57 -54.66
CA PRO A 674 -85.96 -6.37 -54.36
C PRO A 674 -86.42 -6.25 -52.85
N GLY A 675 -87.26 -5.31 -52.35
CA GLY A 675 -87.78 -4.03 -52.91
C GLY A 675 -89.10 -3.41 -52.34
N THR A 676 -89.40 -3.38 -51.03
CA THR A 676 -90.67 -2.82 -50.41
C THR A 676 -90.43 -2.18 -49.01
N GLY A 677 -91.30 -1.38 -48.33
CA GLY A 677 -92.69 -0.86 -48.52
C GLY A 677 -93.19 -0.05 -47.27
N ILE A 678 -94.46 0.44 -47.20
CA ILE A 678 -95.12 1.04 -45.99
C ILE A 678 -96.63 0.64 -45.93
N PRO A 679 -97.32 0.64 -44.77
CA PRO A 679 -98.27 1.73 -44.42
C PRO A 679 -98.41 2.03 -42.90
N GLY A 680 -99.27 2.99 -42.52
CA GLY A 680 -99.60 3.33 -41.12
C GLY A 680 -101.09 3.63 -40.88
N THR A 681 -101.49 3.84 -39.62
CA THR A 681 -102.91 4.06 -39.20
C THR A 681 -103.00 4.97 -37.96
N GLY A 682 -104.08 5.75 -37.83
CA GLY A 682 -104.40 6.53 -36.62
C GLY A 682 -105.85 6.31 -36.17
N THR A 683 -106.16 6.68 -34.92
CA THR A 683 -107.49 6.54 -34.27
C THR A 683 -107.78 7.73 -33.34
N GLY A 684 -109.05 8.08 -33.15
CA GLY A 684 -109.50 9.35 -32.57
C GLY A 684 -109.94 9.38 -31.09
N ARG A 685 -110.31 10.59 -30.65
CA ARG A 685 -110.73 11.05 -29.31
C ARG A 685 -112.03 10.43 -28.75
N VAL A 686 -112.15 10.46 -27.42
CA VAL A 686 -113.40 10.77 -26.67
C VAL A 686 -113.03 11.65 -25.45
N ILE A 687 -113.86 12.64 -25.11
CA ILE A 687 -113.77 13.47 -23.88
C ILE A 687 -115.21 13.55 -23.32
N ASP A 688 -115.38 13.40 -22.00
CA ASP A 688 -116.67 13.57 -21.31
C ASP A 688 -116.75 14.97 -20.66
N THR A 689 -117.93 15.57 -20.64
CA THR A 689 -118.14 17.00 -20.33
C THR A 689 -119.31 17.22 -19.38
N GLN A 690 -119.03 17.76 -18.17
CA GLN A 690 -120.05 18.23 -17.22
C GLN A 690 -119.86 19.72 -16.82
N LEU A 691 -119.61 20.61 -17.79
CA LEU A 691 -119.66 22.07 -17.57
C LEU A 691 -120.39 22.79 -18.72
N PRO A 692 -121.13 23.90 -18.46
CA PRO A 692 -121.99 24.56 -19.46
C PRO A 692 -121.24 25.25 -20.62
N PRO A 693 -121.92 25.51 -21.77
CA PRO A 693 -121.24 25.83 -23.04
C PRO A 693 -120.44 27.15 -23.11
N GLU A 694 -120.77 28.15 -22.28
CA GLU A 694 -120.27 29.52 -22.46
C GLU A 694 -118.92 29.81 -21.76
N GLN A 695 -118.28 28.81 -21.14
CA GLN A 695 -116.95 28.96 -20.52
C GLN A 695 -115.89 27.99 -21.09
N ILE A 696 -116.21 27.26 -22.17
CA ILE A 696 -115.46 26.06 -22.60
C ILE A 696 -114.06 26.32 -23.18
N ASN A 697 -113.68 27.56 -23.50
CA ASN A 697 -112.31 27.88 -23.94
C ASN A 697 -111.83 29.30 -23.59
N THR A 698 -112.18 29.81 -22.40
CA THR A 698 -111.61 31.07 -21.89
C THR A 698 -110.12 30.88 -21.53
N PRO A 699 -109.24 31.83 -21.84
CA PRO A 699 -107.82 31.71 -21.52
C PRO A 699 -107.59 31.65 -20.01
N ARG A 700 -106.99 30.55 -19.54
CA ARG A 700 -106.51 30.42 -18.16
C ARG A 700 -105.06 30.86 -18.12
N LYS A 701 -104.72 31.76 -17.19
CA LYS A 701 -103.32 32.09 -16.93
C LYS A 701 -102.66 30.99 -16.13
N ILE A 702 -101.69 30.31 -16.72
CA ILE A 702 -100.90 29.27 -16.05
C ILE A 702 -99.42 29.65 -15.99
N HIS A 703 -98.70 29.07 -15.05
CA HIS A 703 -97.26 29.27 -14.92
C HIS A 703 -96.50 28.32 -15.86
N MET A 704 -95.84 28.87 -16.87
CA MET A 704 -94.81 28.14 -17.61
C MET A 704 -93.46 28.42 -16.97
N THR A 705 -92.76 27.38 -16.55
CA THR A 705 -91.40 27.49 -16.01
C THR A 705 -90.41 26.97 -17.03
N ASN A 706 -89.56 27.86 -17.54
CA ASN A 706 -88.35 27.46 -18.27
C ASN A 706 -87.29 27.04 -17.25
N PHE A 707 -86.47 26.05 -17.59
CA PHE A 707 -85.33 25.66 -16.76
C PHE A 707 -84.16 25.18 -17.61
N VAL A 708 -82.97 25.25 -17.02
CA VAL A 708 -81.75 24.68 -17.58
C VAL A 708 -81.10 23.76 -16.54
N VAL A 709 -81.05 22.46 -16.81
CA VAL A 709 -80.26 21.51 -16.00
C VAL A 709 -78.90 21.31 -16.65
N GLN A 710 -77.83 21.35 -15.85
CA GLN A 710 -76.50 20.94 -16.29
C GLN A 710 -76.00 19.77 -15.44
N PHE A 711 -75.27 18.84 -16.06
CA PHE A 711 -74.58 17.77 -15.35
C PHE A 711 -73.30 17.37 -16.08
N VAL A 712 -72.37 16.78 -15.34
CA VAL A 712 -71.13 16.21 -15.87
C VAL A 712 -71.35 14.75 -16.22
N TRP A 713 -70.85 14.35 -17.39
CA TRP A 713 -70.78 12.96 -17.81
C TRP A 713 -69.35 12.55 -18.15
N LYS A 714 -68.87 11.51 -17.47
CA LYS A 714 -67.64 10.78 -17.83
C LYS A 714 -68.05 9.38 -18.29
N PRO A 715 -67.84 9.00 -19.56
CA PRO A 715 -68.28 7.68 -20.03
C PRO A 715 -67.56 6.56 -19.29
N THR A 716 -68.27 5.80 -18.48
CA THR A 716 -67.74 4.66 -17.71
C THR A 716 -68.19 3.34 -18.36
N PRO A 717 -67.31 2.62 -19.06
CA PRO A 717 -67.62 1.29 -19.60
C PRO A 717 -68.05 0.33 -18.49
N GLU A 718 -68.93 -0.61 -18.81
CA GLU A 718 -69.53 -1.54 -17.83
C GLU A 718 -68.50 -2.26 -16.94
N LYS A 719 -67.41 -2.75 -17.55
CA LYS A 719 -66.28 -3.40 -16.87
C LYS A 719 -65.52 -2.51 -15.88
N ASP A 720 -65.62 -1.18 -16.04
CA ASP A 720 -64.89 -0.17 -15.26
C ASP A 720 -65.82 0.56 -14.25
N ARG A 721 -67.08 0.12 -14.10
CA ARG A 721 -68.05 0.75 -13.19
C ARG A 721 -67.72 0.49 -11.72
N PRO A 722 -67.85 1.51 -10.84
CA PRO A 722 -67.69 1.32 -9.40
C PRO A 722 -68.82 0.44 -8.85
N LYS A 723 -68.49 -0.47 -7.92
CA LYS A 723 -69.45 -1.43 -7.32
C LYS A 723 -70.55 -0.77 -6.47
N VAL A 724 -70.34 0.46 -6.02
CA VAL A 724 -71.28 1.27 -5.24
C VAL A 724 -71.60 2.52 -6.06
N ASP A 725 -72.83 3.02 -5.98
CA ASP A 725 -73.22 4.26 -6.67
C ASP A 725 -72.42 5.47 -6.14
N PRO A 726 -71.58 6.12 -6.96
CA PRO A 726 -70.83 7.30 -6.55
C PRO A 726 -71.70 8.57 -6.49
N ALA A 727 -72.99 8.54 -6.81
CA ALA A 727 -73.87 9.71 -6.63
C ALA A 727 -74.52 9.79 -5.22
N LEU A 728 -74.46 8.69 -4.47
CA LEU A 728 -75.03 8.57 -3.12
C LEU A 728 -73.92 8.58 -2.04
N PRO A 729 -74.21 9.07 -0.82
CA PRO A 729 -73.28 8.91 0.30
C PRO A 729 -73.15 7.42 0.64
N PRO A 730 -71.98 6.95 1.13
CA PRO A 730 -71.84 5.58 1.60
C PRO A 730 -72.85 5.32 2.72
N VAL A 731 -73.67 4.27 2.56
CA VAL A 731 -74.58 3.82 3.61
C VAL A 731 -73.73 3.33 4.78
N ASP A 732 -73.86 3.99 5.94
CA ASP A 732 -73.19 3.54 7.17
C ASP A 732 -73.73 2.16 7.56
N PRO A 733 -72.91 1.10 7.60
CA PRO A 733 -73.37 -0.25 7.93
C PRO A 733 -73.96 -0.39 9.35
N ALA A 734 -73.76 0.59 10.22
CA ALA A 734 -74.16 0.54 11.62
C ALA A 734 -75.64 0.90 11.92
N ALA A 735 -76.43 1.29 10.91
CA ALA A 735 -77.78 1.86 11.11
C ALA A 735 -78.95 1.05 10.50
N ALA A 736 -78.84 -0.28 10.40
CA ALA A 736 -79.98 -1.16 10.17
C ALA A 736 -80.60 -1.59 11.52
N PRO A 737 -81.93 -1.48 11.73
CA PRO A 737 -82.56 -1.90 12.98
C PRO A 737 -82.53 -3.43 13.12
N GLN A 738 -82.01 -3.92 14.25
CA GLN A 738 -82.15 -5.32 14.64
C GLN A 738 -83.46 -5.53 15.39
N ASP A 739 -84.41 -6.22 14.76
CA ASP A 739 -85.60 -6.70 15.45
C ASP A 739 -85.27 -7.88 16.37
N GLY A 740 -85.35 -7.61 17.68
CA GLY A 740 -85.86 -8.55 18.69
C GLY A 740 -85.02 -9.76 19.09
N GLN A 741 -84.21 -9.63 20.15
CA GLN A 741 -84.58 -10.09 21.51
C GLN A 741 -83.41 -9.92 22.51
N ALA A 742 -83.75 -9.69 23.77
CA ALA A 742 -82.82 -9.48 24.89
C ALA A 742 -83.12 -10.51 26.03
N PRO A 743 -82.42 -10.50 27.17
CA PRO A 743 -80.97 -10.65 27.36
C PRO A 743 -80.63 -11.75 28.40
N ALA A 744 -79.35 -12.10 28.60
CA ALA A 744 -78.92 -12.89 29.76
C ALA A 744 -77.54 -12.50 30.33
N ALA A 745 -77.58 -12.12 31.61
CA ALA A 745 -76.55 -11.89 32.63
C ALA A 745 -75.04 -12.20 32.37
N THR A 746 -74.23 -11.19 32.71
CA THR A 746 -72.87 -11.24 33.30
C THR A 746 -72.79 -12.15 34.55
N PRO A 747 -71.60 -12.66 35.01
CA PRO A 747 -70.45 -11.80 35.37
C PRO A 747 -68.99 -12.33 35.23
N GLN A 748 -68.08 -11.35 35.09
CA GLN A 748 -66.77 -11.17 35.72
C GLN A 748 -65.92 -12.38 36.19
N THR A 749 -64.64 -12.43 35.80
CA THR A 749 -63.44 -12.25 36.68
C THR A 749 -62.13 -12.20 35.84
N PRO A 750 -60.96 -11.77 36.39
CA PRO A 750 -60.00 -10.90 35.66
C PRO A 750 -58.60 -11.57 35.39
N PRO A 751 -57.58 -10.86 34.85
CA PRO A 751 -56.42 -11.48 34.18
C PRO A 751 -55.12 -11.56 35.01
N ALA A 752 -54.24 -12.47 34.58
CA ALA A 752 -52.77 -12.48 34.71
C ALA A 752 -52.25 -13.56 33.72
N VAL A 753 -51.07 -13.50 33.10
CA VAL A 753 -49.85 -12.69 33.31
C VAL A 753 -49.43 -12.04 31.98
#